data_AF-A0A931Y7U4-F1
#
_entry.id   AF-A0A931Y7U4-F1
#
_cell.length_a   1.000
_cell.length_b   1.000
_cell.length_c   1.000
_cell.angle_alpha   90.00
_cell.angle_beta   90.00
_cell.angle_gamma   90.00
#
_symmetry.space_group_name_H-M   'P 1'
#
loop_
_entity.id
_entity.type
_entity.pdbx_description
1 polymer ?
#
loop_
_entity_poly.entity_id
_entity_poly.type
_entity_poly.pdbx_seq_one_letter_code
_entity_poly.pdbx_strand_id
1 'polypeptide(L)'
;MHQLVNHKYFFVILLFLIIGIGITVFLSQRSTDFRQRAAGTTFTNPPNTYFPYGAFDDMGVVGGASVFRTMLTDLKSRGMDAVFLTNGFGKYEGATLDVSDQIGGMNIFLGPQGELNSDWWPDTVPTNITTARNVIYPLVDMLKTHPSLKGYAIKDDAASSINPKLLLAYQAFNERDNTRPVMPTLVGAVFDPNQGVYTTYWHPVKVVLPACNLNSNNIDFAHWIDALQQNNRLADRDIPLWNMAAQAYGPLKTYDPSHANPSALREPSAEEVRLQHWLNIAAGVKGIIWMTYSDHPYGGTSDPAWIGFKNNPALLAEITDLTRRINPLRPLLLNLNRDYNEKFTVTASDTTLPVDNKPSVASLITKDNGKYYVAVVNKSCSSQTLSVRSIFTSGQLKDVETGQVYNFGNQLSFRGGEGKLFEVINASSPPTPTLAPNLLVNGSFEDPTGGFGLRSSSSIDSTVSHTGSKSYKAVGPASLTYTWQAPTLKPNTQYSISLWIKTQNVTGRGVSARYPETSPSTYIHELPFANGTSDWKQVIYTFYTRTNFQSGRFDLVWELNSGDIAWFDDVVLCEGPLGCNGTFPLPPLANPSPTPTPTPLPSPTPTPTGIIGIPKVDPNYGEDVETWWANHPMNPASPNGIPIGGIESPSPQVNVQQEFNSDIQAAINALPATGGTLFFEPGTYQHNFTLVGKSNIHFISSGGATILGGRPQDTGHPTDPFGTIATCPQAADYDGFIDKITIKSDPLYQATVDCAMNRKGNIYFKNLIFDGQNTAISALRLAATRDIVFDNVTFQNFIKELPHYAPVIGHEIINNVWFRNVTFRPTGIYAIYMDGLHGGGVINSRVESGFNSGNFLILTNDDVTRDLNNDGVYDAEEQRISDYIVLQGNTIATGDSVVAATAGHVLIKNNTTGGVNRLAIFDTRHATDKPVIYTYYGSKILNNVTQEVYVNYIEFRSLLPASGTCSPYCGKLGKYTIKDNVITNAPRMQN
;
A
#
# COMPACT_ATOMS: atom_id res chain seq x y z
N MET A 1 -45.63 -2.46 -53.65
CA MET A 1 -44.39 -1.78 -53.21
C MET A 1 -44.19 -1.80 -51.69
N HIS A 2 -45.23 -1.88 -50.84
CA HIS A 2 -45.04 -1.91 -49.38
C HIS A 2 -44.54 -3.25 -48.78
N GLN A 3 -44.59 -4.38 -49.50
CA GLN A 3 -44.12 -5.68 -49.00
C GLN A 3 -42.63 -5.97 -49.29
N LEU A 4 -41.97 -5.21 -50.16
CA LEU A 4 -40.56 -5.42 -50.52
C LEU A 4 -39.57 -4.70 -49.58
N VAL A 5 -40.05 -3.82 -48.71
CA VAL A 5 -39.21 -3.06 -47.77
C VAL A 5 -38.93 -3.87 -46.49
N ASN A 6 -39.87 -4.72 -46.04
CA ASN A 6 -39.72 -5.45 -44.77
C ASN A 6 -38.70 -6.61 -44.81
N HIS A 7 -38.40 -7.18 -45.97
CA HIS A 7 -37.39 -8.25 -46.06
C HIS A 7 -35.94 -7.76 -46.04
N LYS A 8 -35.68 -6.49 -46.41
CA LYS A 8 -34.33 -5.94 -46.36
C LYS A 8 -33.88 -5.59 -44.95
N TYR A 9 -34.79 -5.13 -44.08
CA TYR A 9 -34.45 -4.84 -42.68
C TYR A 9 -34.19 -6.10 -41.85
N PHE A 10 -34.89 -7.21 -42.13
CA PHE A 10 -34.68 -8.46 -41.40
C PHE A 10 -33.30 -9.08 -41.69
N PHE A 11 -32.82 -8.99 -42.94
CA PHE A 11 -31.48 -9.50 -43.30
C PHE A 11 -30.34 -8.65 -42.73
N VAL A 12 -30.53 -7.34 -42.63
CA VAL A 12 -29.53 -6.43 -42.03
C VAL A 12 -29.43 -6.66 -40.52
N ILE A 13 -30.55 -6.84 -39.83
CA ILE A 13 -30.55 -7.15 -38.38
C ILE A 13 -29.89 -8.50 -38.10
N LEU A 14 -30.17 -9.53 -38.91
CA LEU A 14 -29.54 -10.85 -38.76
C LEU A 14 -28.02 -10.80 -38.99
N LEU A 15 -27.56 -9.99 -39.96
CA LEU A 15 -26.14 -9.80 -40.26
C LEU A 15 -25.42 -9.08 -39.11
N PHE A 16 -26.04 -8.05 -38.52
CA PHE A 16 -25.49 -7.37 -37.34
C PHE A 16 -25.46 -8.27 -36.10
N LEU A 17 -26.43 -9.17 -35.94
CA LEU A 17 -26.45 -10.13 -34.83
C LEU A 17 -25.32 -11.16 -34.96
N ILE A 18 -25.08 -11.67 -36.18
CA ILE A 18 -24.01 -12.66 -36.44
C ILE A 18 -22.62 -12.02 -36.30
N ILE A 19 -22.45 -10.79 -36.78
CA ILE A 19 -21.20 -10.03 -36.61
C ILE A 19 -20.97 -9.69 -35.13
N GLY A 20 -22.03 -9.29 -34.40
CA GLY A 20 -21.96 -9.00 -32.97
C GLY A 20 -21.53 -10.23 -32.16
N ILE A 21 -22.16 -11.39 -32.38
CA ILE A 21 -21.81 -12.65 -31.70
C ILE A 21 -20.37 -13.08 -32.06
N GLY A 22 -19.96 -12.94 -33.33
CA GLY A 22 -18.60 -13.24 -33.76
C GLY A 22 -17.55 -12.36 -33.07
N ILE A 23 -17.82 -11.07 -32.92
CA ILE A 23 -16.91 -10.11 -32.25
C ILE A 23 -16.86 -10.36 -30.73
N THR A 24 -18.00 -10.63 -30.07
CA THR A 24 -18.03 -10.95 -28.63
C THR A 24 -17.35 -12.29 -28.31
N VAL A 25 -17.50 -13.31 -29.17
CA VAL A 25 -16.79 -14.58 -29.01
C VAL A 25 -15.29 -14.41 -29.27
N PHE A 26 -14.88 -13.62 -30.26
CA PHE A 26 -13.47 -13.38 -30.56
C PHE A 26 -12.77 -12.49 -29.50
N LEU A 27 -13.47 -11.52 -28.92
CA LEU A 27 -12.95 -10.66 -27.85
C LEU A 27 -12.93 -11.36 -26.48
N SER A 28 -13.95 -12.18 -26.16
CA SER A 28 -13.91 -12.97 -24.91
C SER A 28 -12.86 -14.09 -24.97
N GLN A 29 -12.66 -14.74 -26.14
CA GLN A 29 -11.57 -15.71 -26.30
C GLN A 29 -10.20 -15.09 -26.11
N ARG A 30 -9.94 -13.86 -26.57
CA ARG A 30 -8.63 -13.20 -26.39
C ARG A 30 -8.32 -12.81 -24.94
N SER A 31 -9.31 -12.43 -24.14
CA SER A 31 -9.08 -12.03 -22.74
C SER A 31 -8.94 -13.23 -21.80
N THR A 32 -9.65 -14.34 -22.06
CA THR A 32 -9.50 -15.59 -21.31
C THR A 32 -8.23 -16.37 -21.69
N ASP A 33 -7.79 -16.34 -22.95
CA ASP A 33 -6.61 -17.10 -23.41
C ASP A 33 -5.28 -16.49 -22.89
N PHE A 34 -5.26 -15.20 -22.52
CA PHE A 34 -4.09 -14.59 -21.86
C PHE A 34 -3.94 -15.00 -20.39
N ARG A 35 -5.06 -15.13 -19.64
CA ARG A 35 -5.03 -15.55 -18.23
C ARG A 35 -4.87 -17.07 -18.07
N GLN A 36 -5.49 -17.88 -18.93
CA GLN A 36 -5.36 -19.35 -18.83
C GLN A 36 -4.01 -19.88 -19.32
N ARG A 37 -3.33 -19.23 -20.28
CA ARG A 37 -1.99 -19.67 -20.71
C ARG A 37 -0.89 -19.29 -19.71
N ALA A 38 -1.00 -18.15 -19.03
CA ALA A 38 -0.05 -17.77 -17.97
C ALA A 38 -0.20 -18.65 -16.71
N ALA A 39 -1.43 -19.06 -16.37
CA ALA A 39 -1.68 -19.95 -15.23
C ALA A 39 -1.39 -21.45 -15.52
N GLY A 40 -1.27 -21.84 -16.80
CA GLY A 40 -1.05 -23.23 -17.23
C GLY A 40 0.41 -23.61 -17.47
N THR A 41 1.32 -22.65 -17.62
CA THR A 41 2.75 -22.92 -17.77
C THR A 41 3.44 -22.86 -16.42
N THR A 42 3.52 -24.00 -15.72
CA THR A 42 4.43 -24.15 -14.58
C THR A 42 5.87 -23.99 -15.09
N PHE A 43 6.50 -22.85 -14.79
CA PHE A 43 7.92 -22.65 -15.08
C PHE A 43 8.72 -23.61 -14.20
N THR A 44 9.38 -24.59 -14.82
CA THR A 44 10.32 -25.47 -14.10
C THR A 44 11.59 -24.68 -13.85
N ASN A 45 11.70 -24.09 -12.66
CA ASN A 45 12.94 -23.44 -12.26
C ASN A 45 14.04 -24.51 -12.15
N PRO A 46 15.25 -24.26 -12.66
CA PRO A 46 16.36 -25.14 -12.40
C PRO A 46 16.55 -25.23 -10.87
N PRO A 47 16.67 -26.43 -10.30
CA PRO A 47 16.87 -26.58 -8.87
C PRO A 47 18.10 -25.76 -8.44
N ASN A 48 17.98 -25.05 -7.33
CA ASN A 48 19.10 -24.25 -6.84
C ASN A 48 20.19 -25.16 -6.29
N THR A 49 21.19 -25.48 -7.11
CA THR A 49 22.26 -26.42 -6.73
C THR A 49 23.45 -25.76 -6.05
N TYR A 50 23.48 -24.43 -5.90
CA TYR A 50 24.62 -23.73 -5.31
C TYR A 50 24.23 -22.44 -4.57
N PHE A 51 25.09 -22.01 -3.64
CA PHE A 51 24.92 -20.80 -2.84
C PHE A 51 25.88 -19.75 -3.39
N PRO A 52 25.43 -18.78 -4.22
CA PRO A 52 26.32 -17.77 -4.73
C PRO A 52 26.81 -16.87 -3.58
N TYR A 53 28.12 -16.69 -3.50
CA TYR A 53 28.72 -15.77 -2.54
C TYR A 53 29.84 -14.98 -3.21
N GLY A 54 29.67 -13.67 -3.30
CA GLY A 54 30.66 -12.83 -3.93
C GLY A 54 30.23 -11.37 -4.06
N ALA A 55 30.45 -10.77 -5.22
CA ALA A 55 30.37 -9.32 -5.37
C ALA A 55 29.39 -8.88 -6.46
N PHE A 56 28.78 -7.73 -6.25
CA PHE A 56 28.06 -6.96 -7.25
C PHE A 56 29.00 -5.90 -7.83
N ASP A 57 28.92 -5.66 -9.14
CA ASP A 57 29.60 -4.54 -9.78
C ASP A 57 28.88 -4.07 -11.05
N ASP A 58 29.20 -2.85 -11.47
CA ASP A 58 28.69 -2.23 -12.69
C ASP A 58 29.67 -2.47 -13.86
N MET A 59 29.17 -2.95 -15.00
CA MET A 59 30.02 -3.21 -16.16
C MET A 59 30.73 -1.96 -16.70
N GLY A 60 30.11 -0.78 -16.57
CA GLY A 60 30.71 0.50 -16.90
C GLY A 60 31.91 0.86 -16.01
N VAL A 61 31.98 0.31 -14.79
CA VAL A 61 33.09 0.51 -13.85
C VAL A 61 34.17 -0.54 -14.01
N VAL A 62 33.79 -1.80 -14.25
CA VAL A 62 34.73 -2.93 -14.42
C VAL A 62 35.72 -2.67 -15.57
N GLY A 63 35.41 -1.81 -16.55
CA GLY A 63 36.43 -1.22 -17.43
C GLY A 63 37.14 -2.21 -18.39
N GLY A 64 36.52 -3.36 -18.65
CA GLY A 64 36.95 -4.34 -19.66
C GLY A 64 37.74 -5.54 -19.13
N ALA A 65 38.13 -6.43 -20.05
CA ALA A 65 38.65 -7.78 -19.77
C ALA A 65 39.86 -7.84 -18.81
N SER A 66 40.81 -6.90 -18.89
CA SER A 66 42.01 -6.92 -18.03
C SER A 66 41.70 -6.56 -16.58
N VAL A 67 40.86 -5.55 -16.37
CA VAL A 67 40.45 -5.13 -15.03
C VAL A 67 39.51 -6.18 -14.43
N PHE A 68 38.60 -6.74 -15.24
CA PHE A 68 37.77 -7.86 -14.84
C PHE A 68 38.57 -9.10 -14.42
N ARG A 69 39.62 -9.46 -15.18
CA ARG A 69 40.54 -10.55 -14.78
C ARG A 69 41.16 -10.32 -13.41
N THR A 70 41.59 -9.09 -13.15
CA THR A 70 42.20 -8.71 -11.88
C THR A 70 41.20 -8.85 -10.73
N MET A 71 39.98 -8.35 -10.93
CA MET A 71 38.89 -8.49 -9.98
C MET A 71 38.56 -9.95 -9.70
N LEU A 72 38.32 -10.77 -10.73
CA LEU A 72 37.99 -12.19 -10.56
C LEU A 72 39.11 -12.96 -9.85
N THR A 73 40.37 -12.65 -10.16
CA THR A 73 41.52 -13.28 -9.49
C THR A 73 41.57 -12.93 -8.00
N ASP A 74 41.34 -11.66 -7.65
CA ASP A 74 41.32 -11.19 -6.26
C ASP A 74 40.13 -11.81 -5.48
N LEU A 75 38.92 -11.74 -6.03
CA LEU A 75 37.72 -12.33 -5.42
C LEU A 75 37.88 -13.84 -5.19
N LYS A 76 38.36 -14.57 -6.20
CA LYS A 76 38.62 -16.00 -6.11
C LYS A 76 39.70 -16.33 -5.08
N SER A 77 40.76 -15.52 -4.99
CA SER A 77 41.81 -15.70 -3.97
C SER A 77 41.29 -15.56 -2.54
N ARG A 78 40.15 -14.88 -2.36
CA ARG A 78 39.46 -14.70 -1.08
C ARG A 78 38.37 -15.73 -0.83
N GLY A 79 38.20 -16.69 -1.75
CA GLY A 79 37.22 -17.77 -1.64
C GLY A 79 35.81 -17.41 -2.09
N MET A 80 35.63 -16.27 -2.78
CA MET A 80 34.38 -15.93 -3.44
C MET A 80 34.31 -16.59 -4.81
N ASP A 81 33.09 -16.89 -5.26
CA ASP A 81 32.87 -17.65 -6.50
C ASP A 81 31.70 -17.11 -7.32
N ALA A 82 31.15 -15.96 -6.97
CA ALA A 82 30.05 -15.34 -7.68
C ALA A 82 30.34 -13.87 -8.01
N VAL A 83 29.97 -13.44 -9.21
CA VAL A 83 29.92 -12.02 -9.57
C VAL A 83 28.61 -11.72 -10.24
N PHE A 84 27.99 -10.64 -9.77
CA PHE A 84 26.77 -10.10 -10.31
C PHE A 84 27.09 -8.80 -11.06
N LEU A 85 26.79 -8.76 -12.36
CA LEU A 85 27.13 -7.67 -13.26
C LEU A 85 25.87 -7.06 -13.84
N THR A 86 25.67 -5.75 -13.60
CA THR A 86 24.59 -4.96 -14.16
C THR A 86 25.10 -3.95 -15.19
N ASN A 87 24.17 -3.30 -15.88
CA ASN A 87 24.44 -2.24 -16.87
C ASN A 87 25.38 -2.64 -18.03
N GLY A 88 25.54 -3.94 -18.27
CA GLY A 88 26.34 -4.48 -19.37
C GLY A 88 25.63 -4.49 -20.71
N PHE A 89 26.41 -4.68 -21.78
CA PHE A 89 25.89 -4.88 -23.14
C PHE A 89 26.27 -6.26 -23.64
N GLY A 90 25.29 -7.10 -23.95
CA GLY A 90 25.52 -8.48 -24.40
C GLY A 90 26.58 -8.56 -25.51
N LYS A 91 26.54 -7.64 -26.48
CA LYS A 91 27.51 -7.58 -27.60
C LYS A 91 28.96 -7.29 -27.21
N TYR A 92 29.21 -6.73 -26.03
CA TYR A 92 30.56 -6.40 -25.54
C TYR A 92 31.03 -7.36 -24.46
N GLU A 93 30.11 -8.09 -23.81
CA GLU A 93 30.44 -8.94 -22.68
C GLU A 93 30.99 -10.33 -23.02
N GLY A 94 30.97 -10.75 -24.29
CA GLY A 94 31.59 -12.02 -24.69
C GLY A 94 33.06 -12.12 -24.25
N ALA A 95 33.84 -11.06 -24.44
CA ALA A 95 35.24 -11.00 -24.00
C ALA A 95 35.39 -10.98 -22.47
N THR A 96 34.44 -10.38 -21.75
CA THR A 96 34.38 -10.40 -20.28
C THR A 96 34.09 -11.82 -19.78
N LEU A 97 33.15 -12.53 -20.40
CA LEU A 97 32.82 -13.92 -20.07
C LEU A 97 33.95 -14.89 -20.45
N ASP A 98 34.66 -14.68 -21.56
CA ASP A 98 35.86 -15.45 -21.93
C ASP A 98 36.93 -15.41 -20.82
N VAL A 99 37.11 -14.26 -20.18
CA VAL A 99 38.04 -14.13 -19.04
C VAL A 99 37.59 -15.01 -17.87
N SER A 100 36.29 -15.00 -17.55
CA SER A 100 35.73 -15.83 -16.48
C SER A 100 35.82 -17.32 -16.80
N ASP A 101 35.53 -17.71 -18.04
CA ASP A 101 35.66 -19.09 -18.53
C ASP A 101 37.11 -19.58 -18.42
N GLN A 102 38.09 -18.74 -18.77
CA GLN A 102 39.52 -19.05 -18.65
C GLN A 102 40.01 -19.16 -17.20
N ILE A 103 39.51 -18.32 -16.29
CA ILE A 103 39.85 -18.39 -14.86
C ILE A 103 39.22 -19.64 -14.23
N GLY A 104 38.03 -20.01 -14.68
CA GLY A 104 37.24 -21.14 -14.19
C GLY A 104 36.74 -20.97 -12.76
N GLY A 105 35.67 -21.66 -12.40
CA GLY A 105 35.14 -21.68 -11.02
C GLY A 105 34.54 -20.35 -10.53
N MET A 106 34.28 -19.40 -11.43
CA MET A 106 33.49 -18.21 -11.15
C MET A 106 32.09 -18.38 -11.77
N ASN A 107 31.07 -18.02 -11.00
CA ASN A 107 29.67 -18.02 -11.39
C ASN A 107 29.27 -16.59 -11.73
N ILE A 108 29.07 -16.31 -13.02
CA ILE A 108 28.71 -14.98 -13.50
C ILE A 108 27.21 -14.88 -13.69
N PHE A 109 26.65 -13.83 -13.12
CA PHE A 109 25.28 -13.40 -13.35
C PHE A 109 25.33 -12.09 -14.10
N LEU A 110 24.81 -12.07 -15.32
CA LEU A 110 24.98 -10.93 -16.22
C LEU A 110 23.63 -10.42 -16.69
N GLY A 111 23.47 -9.11 -16.64
CA GLY A 111 22.35 -8.41 -17.25
C GLY A 111 22.79 -7.74 -18.55
N PRO A 112 22.27 -8.14 -19.74
CA PRO A 112 22.43 -7.38 -20.98
C PRO A 112 21.52 -6.14 -20.96
N GLN A 113 21.63 -5.36 -19.88
CA GLN A 113 20.70 -4.28 -19.55
C GLN A 113 20.82 -3.12 -20.51
N GLY A 114 21.97 -2.91 -21.16
CA GLY A 114 22.14 -1.93 -22.21
C GLY A 114 21.13 -2.13 -23.34
N GLU A 115 21.07 -3.34 -23.92
CA GLU A 115 20.09 -3.67 -24.96
C GLU A 115 18.66 -3.73 -24.42
N LEU A 116 18.44 -4.27 -23.21
CA LEU A 116 17.09 -4.30 -22.64
C LEU A 116 16.54 -2.89 -22.36
N ASN A 117 17.37 -1.96 -21.88
CA ASN A 117 17.01 -0.56 -21.61
C ASN A 117 16.70 0.21 -22.90
N SER A 118 17.37 -0.09 -24.03
CA SER A 118 17.09 0.57 -25.30
C SER A 118 15.94 -0.06 -26.08
N ASP A 119 15.80 -1.40 -26.01
CA ASP A 119 15.00 -2.14 -26.99
C ASP A 119 13.79 -2.85 -26.38
N TRP A 120 13.70 -2.97 -25.05
CA TRP A 120 12.59 -3.66 -24.38
C TRP A 120 11.83 -2.80 -23.37
N TRP A 121 12.54 -2.17 -22.43
CA TRP A 121 11.92 -1.41 -21.35
C TRP A 121 11.17 -0.14 -21.78
N PRO A 122 11.56 0.62 -22.82
CA PRO A 122 10.88 1.87 -23.19
C PRO A 122 9.39 1.67 -23.48
N ASP A 123 8.52 2.54 -22.98
CA ASP A 123 7.06 2.42 -23.13
C ASP A 123 6.59 2.42 -24.59
N THR A 124 7.41 2.95 -25.50
CA THR A 124 7.20 2.91 -26.96
C THR A 124 7.30 1.50 -27.55
N VAL A 125 7.93 0.56 -26.85
CA VAL A 125 8.08 -0.84 -27.26
C VAL A 125 6.83 -1.63 -26.85
N PRO A 126 6.11 -2.29 -27.79
CA PRO A 126 4.89 -3.01 -27.49
C PRO A 126 5.06 -4.13 -26.44
N THR A 127 4.27 -4.09 -25.38
CA THR A 127 4.24 -5.10 -24.30
C THR A 127 3.54 -6.39 -24.74
N ASN A 128 4.24 -7.23 -25.51
CA ASN A 128 3.75 -8.56 -25.89
C ASN A 128 4.91 -9.55 -26.04
N ILE A 129 4.61 -10.85 -25.94
CA ILE A 129 5.63 -11.91 -25.96
C ILE A 129 6.41 -11.98 -27.29
N THR A 130 5.79 -11.67 -28.42
CA THR A 130 6.48 -11.69 -29.72
C THR A 130 7.59 -10.63 -29.77
N THR A 131 7.30 -9.42 -29.31
CA THR A 131 8.30 -8.36 -29.19
C THR A 131 9.41 -8.75 -28.21
N ALA A 132 9.05 -9.29 -27.04
CA ALA A 132 10.01 -9.75 -26.04
C ALA A 132 10.97 -10.79 -26.64
N ARG A 133 10.47 -11.80 -27.35
CA ARG A 133 11.28 -12.83 -28.04
C ARG A 133 12.24 -12.24 -29.06
N ASN A 134 11.76 -11.29 -29.88
CA ASN A 134 12.58 -10.66 -30.91
C ASN A 134 13.78 -9.89 -30.33
N VAL A 135 13.61 -9.28 -29.16
CA VAL A 135 14.67 -8.56 -28.47
C VAL A 135 15.57 -9.52 -27.68
N ILE A 136 14.97 -10.46 -26.94
CA ILE A 136 15.68 -11.25 -25.91
C ILE A 136 16.38 -12.49 -26.50
N TYR A 137 15.78 -13.19 -27.47
CA TYR A 137 16.38 -14.41 -27.99
C TYR A 137 17.80 -14.22 -28.54
N PRO A 138 18.09 -13.16 -29.33
CA PRO A 138 19.45 -12.90 -29.79
C PRO A 138 20.46 -12.68 -28.65
N LEU A 139 20.03 -12.01 -27.57
CA LEU A 139 20.89 -11.78 -26.39
C LEU A 139 21.21 -13.09 -25.68
N VAL A 140 20.19 -13.94 -25.47
CA VAL A 140 20.38 -15.26 -24.84
C VAL A 140 21.27 -16.16 -25.70
N ASP A 141 21.07 -16.18 -27.02
CA ASP A 141 21.89 -17.00 -27.91
C ASP A 141 23.35 -16.61 -27.92
N MET A 142 23.64 -15.32 -27.76
CA MET A 142 24.99 -14.80 -27.68
C MET A 142 25.70 -15.20 -26.39
N LEU A 143 24.98 -15.26 -25.26
CA LEU A 143 25.58 -15.41 -23.93
C LEU A 143 25.54 -16.86 -23.40
N LYS A 144 24.53 -17.66 -23.75
CA LYS A 144 24.26 -18.97 -23.12
C LYS A 144 25.33 -20.03 -23.34
N THR A 145 26.24 -19.83 -24.30
CA THR A 145 27.34 -20.76 -24.60
C THR A 145 28.46 -20.67 -23.58
N HIS A 146 28.54 -19.59 -22.78
CA HIS A 146 29.58 -19.42 -21.77
C HIS A 146 29.30 -20.32 -20.55
N PRO A 147 30.21 -21.24 -20.17
CA PRO A 147 30.02 -22.12 -19.02
C PRO A 147 30.06 -21.39 -17.66
N SER A 148 30.73 -20.25 -17.57
CA SER A 148 30.75 -19.43 -16.36
C SER A 148 29.47 -18.61 -16.15
N LEU A 149 28.68 -18.36 -17.21
CA LEU A 149 27.36 -17.74 -17.07
C LEU A 149 26.42 -18.70 -16.34
N LYS A 150 25.87 -18.27 -15.21
CA LYS A 150 24.93 -19.05 -14.39
C LYS A 150 23.54 -18.46 -14.30
N GLY A 151 23.31 -17.23 -14.74
CA GLY A 151 21.98 -16.63 -14.73
C GLY A 151 21.93 -15.26 -15.38
N TYR A 152 20.70 -14.78 -15.60
CA TYR A 152 20.42 -13.51 -16.28
C TYR A 152 19.85 -12.48 -15.30
N ALA A 153 20.54 -11.35 -15.17
CA ALA A 153 20.15 -10.23 -14.33
C ALA A 153 19.36 -9.17 -15.11
N ILE A 154 18.08 -9.43 -15.36
CA ILE A 154 17.36 -8.79 -16.48
C ILE A 154 16.99 -7.32 -16.24
N LYS A 155 16.92 -6.87 -14.99
CA LYS A 155 16.63 -5.48 -14.65
C LYS A 155 17.21 -5.15 -13.29
N ASP A 156 17.98 -4.08 -13.22
CA ASP A 156 18.34 -3.42 -11.96
C ASP A 156 17.21 -2.46 -11.57
N ASP A 157 16.90 -2.37 -10.28
CA ASP A 157 15.84 -1.49 -9.75
C ASP A 157 14.48 -1.68 -10.41
N ALA A 158 14.02 -2.94 -10.48
CA ALA A 158 12.72 -3.22 -11.07
C ALA A 158 11.59 -2.65 -10.18
N ALA A 159 10.88 -1.66 -10.71
CA ALA A 159 9.69 -1.09 -10.10
C ALA A 159 8.42 -1.88 -10.46
N SER A 160 7.37 -1.77 -9.64
CA SER A 160 6.08 -2.44 -9.87
C SER A 160 5.41 -2.04 -11.20
N SER A 161 5.69 -0.84 -11.72
CA SER A 161 5.13 -0.32 -12.96
C SER A 161 5.53 -1.11 -14.21
N ILE A 162 6.68 -1.81 -14.19
CA ILE A 162 7.16 -2.60 -15.33
C ILE A 162 6.80 -4.09 -15.24
N ASN A 163 6.05 -4.51 -14.22
CA ASN A 163 5.70 -5.92 -13.97
C ASN A 163 5.19 -6.67 -15.22
N PRO A 164 4.27 -6.11 -16.05
CA PRO A 164 3.80 -6.80 -17.25
C PRO A 164 4.93 -7.12 -18.25
N LYS A 165 5.87 -6.18 -18.46
CA LYS A 165 7.03 -6.42 -19.32
C LYS A 165 8.04 -7.36 -18.67
N LEU A 166 8.19 -7.30 -17.36
CA LEU A 166 9.11 -8.16 -16.62
C LEU A 166 8.70 -9.63 -16.72
N LEU A 167 7.41 -9.94 -16.60
CA LEU A 167 6.88 -11.30 -16.77
C LEU A 167 7.10 -11.84 -18.19
N LEU A 168 6.90 -11.00 -19.20
CA LEU A 168 7.15 -11.38 -20.59
C LEU A 168 8.64 -11.56 -20.89
N ALA A 169 9.50 -10.73 -20.29
CA ALA A 169 10.94 -10.91 -20.38
C ALA A 169 11.36 -12.23 -19.74
N TYR A 170 10.91 -12.49 -18.51
CA TYR A 170 11.15 -13.74 -17.80
C TYR A 170 10.76 -14.94 -18.65
N GLN A 171 9.54 -14.91 -19.21
CA GLN A 171 9.07 -15.96 -20.12
C GLN A 171 10.00 -16.13 -21.33
N ALA A 172 10.38 -15.05 -22.01
CA ALA A 172 11.23 -15.12 -23.19
C ALA A 172 12.64 -15.66 -22.87
N PHE A 173 13.25 -15.25 -21.76
CA PHE A 173 14.53 -15.80 -21.31
C PHE A 173 14.40 -17.30 -21.01
N ASN A 174 13.39 -17.70 -20.24
CA ASN A 174 13.19 -19.10 -19.86
C ASN A 174 12.84 -20.01 -21.05
N GLU A 175 12.07 -19.51 -22.03
CA GLU A 175 11.82 -20.25 -23.28
C GLU A 175 13.10 -20.51 -24.08
N ARG A 176 14.07 -19.57 -24.03
CA ARG A 176 15.31 -19.66 -24.82
C ARG A 176 16.45 -20.36 -24.10
N ASP A 177 16.49 -20.28 -22.77
CA ASP A 177 17.44 -20.94 -21.89
C ASP A 177 16.80 -21.24 -20.53
N ASN A 178 16.12 -22.39 -20.42
CA ASN A 178 15.51 -22.85 -19.17
C ASN A 178 16.51 -23.49 -18.19
N THR A 179 17.80 -23.53 -18.53
CA THR A 179 18.82 -24.17 -17.70
C THR A 179 19.43 -23.21 -16.68
N ARG A 180 19.14 -21.92 -16.81
CA ARG A 180 19.69 -20.86 -15.97
C ARG A 180 18.59 -19.99 -15.38
N PRO A 181 18.70 -19.60 -14.10
CA PRO A 181 17.77 -18.66 -13.49
C PRO A 181 17.78 -17.30 -14.19
N VAL A 182 16.59 -16.70 -14.22
CA VAL A 182 16.33 -15.35 -14.69
C VAL A 182 15.84 -14.56 -13.48
N MET A 183 16.43 -13.41 -13.22
CA MET A 183 16.21 -12.71 -11.97
C MET A 183 16.22 -11.20 -12.17
N PRO A 184 15.12 -10.53 -11.78
CA PRO A 184 15.11 -9.08 -11.61
C PRO A 184 15.56 -8.69 -10.21
N THR A 185 16.30 -7.61 -10.11
CA THR A 185 16.67 -7.02 -8.83
C THR A 185 15.53 -6.13 -8.32
N LEU A 186 14.90 -6.53 -7.21
CA LEU A 186 13.75 -5.83 -6.63
C LEU A 186 14.16 -4.84 -5.54
N VAL A 187 13.61 -3.63 -5.60
CA VAL A 187 13.77 -2.57 -4.59
C VAL A 187 12.45 -2.35 -3.89
N GLY A 188 12.37 -2.70 -2.59
CA GLY A 188 11.24 -2.35 -1.73
C GLY A 188 9.87 -2.98 -2.04
N ALA A 189 9.67 -3.61 -3.19
CA ALA A 189 8.36 -4.09 -3.64
C ALA A 189 8.19 -5.62 -3.48
N VAL A 190 6.98 -6.02 -3.10
CA VAL A 190 6.52 -7.41 -3.14
C VAL A 190 6.13 -7.76 -4.58
N PHE A 191 6.88 -8.68 -5.20
CA PHE A 191 6.62 -9.15 -6.57
C PHE A 191 5.88 -10.49 -6.57
N ASP A 192 5.15 -10.80 -7.66
CA ASP A 192 4.41 -12.05 -7.89
C ASP A 192 5.31 -13.28 -7.60
N PRO A 193 4.90 -14.22 -6.70
CA PRO A 193 5.69 -15.36 -6.22
C PRO A 193 6.07 -16.42 -7.28
N ASN A 194 5.63 -16.29 -8.53
CA ASN A 194 5.83 -17.30 -9.58
C ASN A 194 7.16 -17.18 -10.37
N GLN A 195 8.14 -16.38 -9.91
CA GLN A 195 9.44 -16.20 -10.59
C GLN A 195 10.56 -17.03 -9.96
N GLY A 196 11.55 -17.44 -10.77
CA GLY A 196 12.43 -18.55 -10.42
C GLY A 196 13.55 -18.30 -9.41
N VAL A 197 14.03 -17.07 -9.27
CA VAL A 197 14.94 -16.67 -8.19
C VAL A 197 14.58 -15.25 -7.81
N TYR A 198 14.33 -15.02 -6.52
CA TYR A 198 14.13 -13.67 -6.01
C TYR A 198 15.47 -13.04 -5.72
N THR A 199 15.69 -11.87 -6.29
CA THR A 199 16.79 -11.02 -5.86
C THR A 199 16.27 -9.69 -5.37
N THR A 200 16.86 -9.22 -4.27
CA THR A 200 16.54 -7.92 -3.69
C THR A 200 17.81 -7.31 -3.16
N TYR A 201 17.84 -5.99 -3.07
CA TYR A 201 18.86 -5.31 -2.28
C TYR A 201 18.28 -4.18 -1.46
N TRP A 202 19.05 -3.83 -0.44
CA TRP A 202 18.71 -2.81 0.53
C TRP A 202 20.00 -2.12 1.00
N HIS A 203 19.91 -0.83 1.30
CA HIS A 203 21.03 -0.04 1.80
C HIS A 203 20.71 0.46 3.21
N PRO A 204 20.85 -0.40 4.22
CA PRO A 204 20.31 -0.11 5.54
C PRO A 204 21.25 0.79 6.36
N VAL A 205 22.45 1.10 5.86
CA VAL A 205 23.45 1.91 6.57
C VAL A 205 23.41 3.35 6.05
N LYS A 206 22.58 4.16 6.72
CA LYS A 206 22.38 5.58 6.43
C LYS A 206 23.24 6.48 7.32
N VAL A 207 23.53 7.66 6.81
CA VAL A 207 24.32 8.70 7.49
C VAL A 207 23.68 9.19 8.79
N VAL A 208 22.35 9.18 8.87
CA VAL A 208 21.60 9.62 10.06
C VAL A 208 21.58 8.59 11.18
N LEU A 209 22.03 7.35 10.89
CA LEU A 209 21.99 6.24 11.83
C LEU A 209 23.37 6.00 12.44
N PRO A 210 23.49 6.02 13.79
CA PRO A 210 24.66 5.51 14.47
C PRO A 210 24.97 4.06 14.07
N ALA A 211 26.22 3.64 14.21
CA ALA A 211 26.63 2.28 13.90
C ALA A 211 25.84 1.24 14.70
N CYS A 212 25.31 0.21 14.02
CA CYS A 212 24.41 -0.80 14.57
C CYS A 212 23.16 -0.23 15.27
N ASN A 213 22.76 1.01 14.97
CA ASN A 213 21.45 1.50 15.39
C ASN A 213 20.42 1.10 14.34
N LEU A 214 19.58 0.13 14.71
CA LEU A 214 18.52 -0.38 13.86
C LEU A 214 17.18 0.33 14.14
N ASN A 215 17.18 1.26 15.09
CA ASN A 215 16.03 2.02 15.53
C ASN A 215 15.96 3.34 14.77
N SER A 216 15.13 3.40 13.74
CA SER A 216 14.53 4.66 13.34
C SER A 216 13.21 4.40 12.63
N ASN A 217 12.31 5.37 12.71
CA ASN A 217 11.08 5.43 11.93
C ASN A 217 11.32 5.57 10.40
N ASN A 218 12.57 5.37 9.94
CA ASN A 218 12.96 5.31 8.53
C ASN A 218 13.16 3.85 8.10
N ILE A 219 12.99 3.62 6.81
CA ILE A 219 12.70 2.31 6.19
C ILE A 219 13.91 1.33 6.17
N ASP A 220 14.84 1.39 7.11
CA ASP A 220 16.21 0.96 6.82
C ASP A 220 16.56 -0.50 7.22
N PHE A 221 16.55 -0.88 8.50
CA PHE A 221 17.12 -2.19 8.91
C PHE A 221 16.09 -3.23 9.39
N ALA A 222 15.13 -2.84 10.25
CA ALA A 222 14.06 -3.74 10.68
C ALA A 222 13.15 -4.10 9.50
N HIS A 223 12.75 -3.10 8.71
CA HIS A 223 12.01 -3.32 7.46
C HIS A 223 12.78 -4.15 6.46
N TRP A 224 14.11 -4.00 6.36
CA TRP A 224 14.92 -4.87 5.51
C TRP A 224 14.79 -6.35 5.91
N ILE A 225 14.92 -6.67 7.20
CA ILE A 225 14.76 -8.05 7.68
C ILE A 225 13.33 -8.55 7.51
N ASP A 226 12.33 -7.73 7.82
CA ASP A 226 10.93 -8.08 7.61
C ASP A 226 10.64 -8.31 6.13
N ALA A 227 11.18 -7.47 5.23
CA ALA A 227 11.05 -7.64 3.79
C ALA A 227 11.76 -8.91 3.30
N LEU A 228 12.97 -9.22 3.79
CA LEU A 228 13.64 -10.49 3.47
C LEU A 228 12.82 -11.68 3.95
N GLN A 229 12.30 -11.62 5.17
CA GLN A 229 11.47 -12.69 5.72
C GLN A 229 10.16 -12.83 4.96
N GLN A 230 9.52 -11.73 4.60
CA GLN A 230 8.26 -11.70 3.83
C GLN A 230 8.50 -12.25 2.43
N ASN A 231 9.54 -11.79 1.73
CA ASN A 231 9.91 -12.31 0.42
C ASN A 231 10.24 -13.81 0.48
N ASN A 232 10.92 -14.27 1.53
CA ASN A 232 11.20 -15.70 1.73
C ASN A 232 9.95 -16.52 2.15
N ARG A 233 8.91 -15.89 2.72
CA ARG A 233 7.60 -16.55 2.98
C ARG A 233 6.78 -16.67 1.71
N LEU A 234 6.85 -15.65 0.87
CA LEU A 234 6.06 -15.54 -0.36
C LEU A 234 6.64 -16.37 -1.50
N ALA A 235 7.96 -16.45 -1.59
CA ALA A 235 8.62 -17.46 -2.37
C ALA A 235 8.12 -18.83 -1.90
N ASP A 236 7.61 -19.66 -2.82
CA ASP A 236 7.40 -21.07 -2.53
C ASP A 236 8.69 -21.63 -1.87
N ARG A 237 8.59 -22.58 -0.95
CA ARG A 237 9.74 -23.08 -0.15
C ARG A 237 10.91 -23.60 -1.01
N ASP A 238 10.67 -23.76 -2.30
CA ASP A 238 11.63 -24.22 -3.29
C ASP A 238 12.22 -23.13 -4.18
N ILE A 239 11.70 -21.89 -4.14
CA ILE A 239 12.28 -20.76 -4.84
C ILE A 239 13.33 -20.08 -3.93
N PRO A 240 14.61 -20.04 -4.34
CA PRO A 240 15.64 -19.40 -3.53
C PRO A 240 15.49 -17.87 -3.55
N LEU A 241 15.59 -17.25 -2.37
CA LEU A 241 15.85 -15.82 -2.21
C LEU A 241 17.36 -15.59 -2.14
N TRP A 242 17.91 -14.75 -3.00
CA TRP A 242 19.29 -14.25 -2.89
C TRP A 242 19.26 -12.77 -2.50
N ASN A 243 20.07 -12.39 -1.51
CA ASN A 243 20.28 -10.98 -1.24
C ASN A 243 21.46 -10.49 -2.08
N MET A 244 21.15 -9.58 -2.98
CA MET A 244 22.04 -9.17 -4.06
C MET A 244 22.96 -8.01 -3.71
N ALA A 245 22.66 -7.23 -2.67
CA ALA A 245 23.48 -6.08 -2.33
C ALA A 245 23.41 -5.81 -0.83
N ALA A 246 24.10 -6.67 -0.06
CA ALA A 246 24.53 -6.28 1.26
C ALA A 246 25.51 -5.09 1.12
N GLN A 247 25.23 -4.00 1.80
CA GLN A 247 25.98 -2.75 1.67
C GLN A 247 27.38 -2.93 2.24
N ALA A 248 28.39 -2.73 1.39
CA ALA A 248 29.82 -2.74 1.72
C ALA A 248 30.55 -1.55 1.08
N TYR A 249 29.84 -0.44 0.85
CA TYR A 249 30.37 0.78 0.25
C TYR A 249 29.91 2.03 1.02
N GLY A 250 30.58 3.15 0.75
CA GLY A 250 30.24 4.46 1.28
C GLY A 250 30.69 5.60 0.37
N PRO A 251 30.34 6.86 0.68
CA PRO A 251 30.66 8.01 -0.15
C PRO A 251 32.18 8.32 -0.20
N LEU A 252 32.69 8.71 -1.37
CA LEU A 252 34.10 9.05 -1.66
C LEU A 252 34.60 10.33 -0.94
N LYS A 253 33.69 11.24 -0.58
CA LYS A 253 34.04 12.48 0.14
C LYS A 253 33.65 12.36 1.60
N THR A 254 34.52 12.91 2.47
CA THR A 254 34.20 13.14 3.89
C THR A 254 32.88 13.89 3.96
N TYR A 255 31.87 13.16 4.40
CA TYR A 255 30.50 13.58 4.43
C TYR A 255 30.32 14.65 5.52
N ASP A 256 29.66 15.76 5.18
CA ASP A 256 29.28 16.80 6.13
C ASP A 256 27.89 16.48 6.68
N PRO A 257 27.77 16.05 7.96
CA PRO A 257 26.50 15.71 8.57
C PRO A 257 25.51 16.87 8.69
N SER A 258 25.95 18.12 8.48
CA SER A 258 25.08 19.30 8.62
C SER A 258 24.21 19.60 7.39
N HIS A 259 24.43 18.95 6.24
CA HIS A 259 23.77 19.29 4.96
C HIS A 259 22.96 18.15 4.33
N ALA A 260 22.70 17.06 5.06
CA ALA A 260 22.37 15.82 4.41
C ALA A 260 20.89 15.47 4.31
N ASN A 261 20.53 14.98 3.13
CA ASN A 261 19.36 14.16 2.91
C ASN A 261 19.39 12.95 3.88
N PRO A 262 18.35 12.74 4.71
CA PRO A 262 18.26 11.60 5.60
C PRO A 262 18.43 10.23 4.93
N SER A 263 18.20 10.14 3.61
CA SER A 263 18.35 8.91 2.84
C SER A 263 19.79 8.61 2.39
N ALA A 264 20.73 9.52 2.60
CA ALA A 264 22.11 9.36 2.14
C ALA A 264 22.82 8.19 2.85
N LEU A 265 23.66 7.48 2.10
CA LEU A 265 24.37 6.30 2.56
C LEU A 265 25.69 6.68 3.24
N ARG A 266 26.10 5.93 4.26
CA ARG A 266 27.47 5.99 4.81
C ARG A 266 28.17 4.66 4.65
N GLU A 267 29.49 4.68 4.82
CA GLU A 267 30.26 3.46 4.90
C GLU A 267 29.82 2.63 6.14
N PRO A 268 29.56 1.32 5.99
CA PRO A 268 29.28 0.43 7.11
C PRO A 268 30.54 0.19 7.96
N SER A 269 30.36 -0.09 9.24
CA SER A 269 31.45 -0.66 10.05
C SER A 269 31.65 -2.15 9.76
N ALA A 270 32.76 -2.73 10.22
CA ALA A 270 32.99 -4.18 10.13
C ALA A 270 31.92 -4.98 10.91
N GLU A 271 31.47 -4.46 12.05
CA GLU A 271 30.35 -5.02 12.83
C GLU A 271 29.06 -5.02 12.01
N GLU A 272 28.75 -3.94 11.28
CA GLU A 272 27.55 -3.85 10.45
C GLU A 272 27.61 -4.78 9.23
N VAL A 273 28.79 -4.98 8.64
CA VAL A 273 29.00 -6.00 7.60
C VAL A 273 28.74 -7.40 8.16
N ARG A 274 29.29 -7.73 9.35
CA ARG A 274 28.98 -9.01 10.01
C ARG A 274 27.50 -9.17 10.32
N LEU A 275 26.86 -8.10 10.81
CA LEU A 275 25.45 -8.09 11.15
C LEU A 275 24.58 -8.38 9.92
N GLN A 276 24.84 -7.69 8.81
CA GLN A 276 24.15 -7.92 7.54
C GLN A 276 24.30 -9.38 7.08
N HIS A 277 25.52 -9.93 7.12
CA HIS A 277 25.77 -11.32 6.72
C HIS A 277 24.93 -12.33 7.52
N TRP A 278 24.98 -12.23 8.85
CA TRP A 278 24.32 -13.22 9.71
C TRP A 278 22.81 -13.09 9.73
N LEU A 279 22.27 -11.87 9.53
CA LEU A 279 20.83 -11.70 9.39
C LEU A 279 20.29 -12.24 8.07
N ASN A 280 21.06 -12.20 6.98
CA ASN A 280 20.70 -12.92 5.75
C ASN A 280 20.56 -14.43 5.98
N ILE A 281 21.55 -15.03 6.66
CA ILE A 281 21.49 -16.47 7.02
C ILE A 281 20.27 -16.75 7.90
N ALA A 282 20.03 -15.90 8.91
CA ALA A 282 18.88 -16.00 9.80
C ALA A 282 17.54 -15.88 9.05
N ALA A 283 17.47 -15.07 8.00
CA ALA A 283 16.29 -14.91 7.14
C ALA A 283 16.06 -16.11 6.20
N GLY A 284 17.03 -17.02 6.07
CA GLY A 284 16.94 -18.21 5.21
C GLY A 284 17.42 -17.99 3.77
N VAL A 285 18.11 -16.88 3.50
CA VAL A 285 18.65 -16.50 2.19
C VAL A 285 19.60 -17.58 1.65
N LYS A 286 19.58 -17.77 0.32
CA LYS A 286 20.31 -18.82 -0.44
C LYS A 286 21.49 -18.31 -1.26
N GLY A 287 21.82 -17.03 -1.12
CA GLY A 287 22.95 -16.39 -1.79
C GLY A 287 23.20 -15.00 -1.21
N ILE A 288 24.46 -14.61 -1.05
CA ILE A 288 24.84 -13.29 -0.51
C ILE A 288 25.83 -12.64 -1.47
N ILE A 289 25.43 -11.52 -2.07
CA ILE A 289 26.27 -10.72 -2.95
C ILE A 289 26.50 -9.35 -2.29
N TRP A 290 27.77 -8.94 -2.21
CA TRP A 290 28.21 -7.70 -1.60
C TRP A 290 28.32 -6.58 -2.63
N MET A 291 27.71 -5.43 -2.37
CA MET A 291 27.81 -4.26 -3.23
C MET A 291 28.74 -3.21 -2.61
N THR A 292 29.60 -2.54 -3.37
CA THR A 292 30.19 -2.96 -4.66
C THR A 292 31.68 -3.25 -4.46
N TYR A 293 32.25 -4.12 -5.30
CA TYR A 293 33.68 -4.41 -5.25
C TYR A 293 34.51 -3.20 -5.68
N SER A 294 34.21 -2.61 -6.84
CA SER A 294 34.94 -1.48 -7.41
C SER A 294 34.42 -0.12 -6.93
N ASP A 295 35.28 0.90 -6.96
CA ASP A 295 34.86 2.28 -6.72
C ASP A 295 33.96 2.75 -7.86
N HIS A 296 32.85 3.41 -7.51
CA HIS A 296 31.89 3.92 -8.47
C HIS A 296 32.06 5.43 -8.64
N PRO A 297 32.65 5.94 -9.74
CA PRO A 297 32.91 7.37 -9.91
C PRO A 297 31.65 8.18 -10.21
N TYR A 298 30.56 7.53 -10.62
CA TYR A 298 29.30 8.16 -11.00
C TYR A 298 28.23 7.96 -9.94
N GLY A 299 28.29 8.73 -8.86
CA GLY A 299 27.06 8.97 -8.13
C GLY A 299 26.30 10.09 -8.85
N GLY A 300 24.99 9.94 -9.05
CA GLY A 300 24.16 10.99 -9.67
C GLY A 300 24.22 12.30 -8.87
N THR A 301 23.54 13.37 -9.29
CA THR A 301 23.54 14.63 -8.52
C THR A 301 23.07 14.48 -7.04
N SER A 302 22.38 13.39 -6.72
CA SER A 302 21.92 13.01 -5.37
C SER A 302 22.82 12.03 -4.64
N ASP A 303 23.74 11.34 -5.31
CA ASP A 303 24.66 10.39 -4.69
C ASP A 303 26.10 10.82 -4.98
N PRO A 304 26.97 11.03 -3.98
CA PRO A 304 28.38 11.18 -4.27
C PRO A 304 28.93 9.87 -4.85
N ALA A 305 30.04 9.95 -5.58
CA ALA A 305 30.79 8.77 -5.99
C ALA A 305 31.05 7.84 -4.77
N TRP A 306 31.15 6.53 -4.97
CA TRP A 306 31.27 5.53 -3.89
C TRP A 306 32.63 4.84 -3.87
N ILE A 307 33.12 4.49 -2.69
CA ILE A 307 34.31 3.63 -2.49
C ILE A 307 33.82 2.19 -2.36
N GLY A 308 34.26 1.31 -3.27
CA GLY A 308 33.97 -0.11 -3.22
C GLY A 308 34.84 -0.81 -2.18
N PHE A 309 34.41 -1.99 -1.71
CA PHE A 309 35.11 -2.66 -0.63
C PHE A 309 36.53 -3.09 -1.01
N LYS A 310 36.90 -3.18 -2.29
CA LYS A 310 38.30 -3.42 -2.71
C LYS A 310 39.26 -2.38 -2.13
N ASN A 311 38.86 -1.11 -2.13
CA ASN A 311 39.67 0.00 -1.67
C ASN A 311 39.40 0.37 -0.20
N ASN A 312 38.61 -0.46 0.49
CA ASN A 312 38.44 -0.41 1.93
C ASN A 312 39.03 -1.67 2.59
N PRO A 313 40.30 -1.62 3.07
CA PRO A 313 40.96 -2.79 3.65
C PRO A 313 40.23 -3.41 4.84
N ALA A 314 39.51 -2.61 5.64
CA ALA A 314 38.78 -3.11 6.80
C ALA A 314 37.56 -3.92 6.38
N LEU A 315 36.76 -3.40 5.46
CA LEU A 315 35.60 -4.12 4.92
C LEU A 315 36.03 -5.34 4.11
N LEU A 316 37.06 -5.21 3.28
CA LEU A 316 37.59 -6.34 2.51
C LEU A 316 38.08 -7.48 3.42
N ALA A 317 38.78 -7.15 4.51
CA ALA A 317 39.26 -8.14 5.48
C ALA A 317 38.09 -8.84 6.19
N GLU A 318 37.07 -8.09 6.62
CA GLU A 318 35.87 -8.63 7.26
C GLU A 318 35.09 -9.55 6.32
N ILE A 319 34.82 -9.10 5.09
CA ILE A 319 34.14 -9.93 4.08
C ILE A 319 34.96 -11.18 3.75
N THR A 320 36.29 -11.08 3.70
CA THR A 320 37.18 -12.24 3.49
C THR A 320 37.08 -13.24 4.65
N ASP A 321 36.99 -12.78 5.91
CA ASP A 321 36.78 -13.65 7.07
C ASP A 321 35.43 -14.37 6.99
N LEU A 322 34.35 -13.63 6.69
CA LEU A 322 33.02 -14.20 6.50
C LEU A 322 32.97 -15.21 5.34
N THR A 323 33.68 -14.94 4.25
CA THR A 323 33.80 -15.88 3.12
C THR A 323 34.43 -17.20 3.54
N ARG A 324 35.53 -17.15 4.31
CA ARG A 324 36.19 -18.35 4.85
C ARG A 324 35.26 -19.13 5.79
N ARG A 325 34.48 -18.45 6.62
CA ARG A 325 33.51 -19.06 7.55
C ARG A 325 32.35 -19.73 6.81
N ILE A 326 31.80 -19.08 5.77
CA ILE A 326 30.58 -19.55 5.10
C ILE A 326 30.83 -20.68 4.10
N ASN A 327 32.00 -20.70 3.43
CA ASN A 327 32.34 -21.68 2.40
C ASN A 327 32.07 -23.14 2.80
N PRO A 328 32.53 -23.65 3.97
CA PRO A 328 32.22 -25.01 4.40
C PRO A 328 30.73 -25.24 4.73
N LEU A 329 29.96 -24.18 4.98
CA LEU A 329 28.54 -24.25 5.36
C LEU A 329 27.58 -24.16 4.18
N ARG A 330 28.03 -23.72 3.00
CA ARG A 330 27.15 -23.49 1.84
C ARG A 330 26.24 -24.69 1.48
N PRO A 331 26.72 -25.96 1.44
CA PRO A 331 25.84 -27.10 1.16
C PRO A 331 24.74 -27.27 2.21
N LEU A 332 25.08 -27.04 3.49
CA LEU A 332 24.09 -27.07 4.57
C LEU A 332 23.07 -25.95 4.38
N LEU A 333 23.51 -24.71 4.15
CA LEU A 333 22.64 -23.54 4.02
C LEU A 333 21.65 -23.64 2.86
N LEU A 334 22.05 -24.29 1.75
CA LEU A 334 21.14 -24.60 0.65
C LEU A 334 20.01 -25.54 1.06
N ASN A 335 20.32 -26.49 1.95
CA ASN A 335 19.35 -27.46 2.45
C ASN A 335 18.53 -26.95 3.64
N LEU A 336 18.93 -25.85 4.29
CA LEU A 336 18.11 -25.25 5.34
C LEU A 336 16.91 -24.53 4.74
N ASN A 337 15.84 -24.37 5.50
CA ASN A 337 14.69 -23.52 5.22
C ASN A 337 14.36 -22.76 6.49
N ARG A 338 13.78 -21.56 6.35
CA ARG A 338 13.28 -20.82 7.50
C ARG A 338 12.08 -21.57 8.10
N ASP A 339 12.17 -21.94 9.38
CA ASP A 339 10.98 -22.32 10.15
C ASP A 339 10.42 -21.06 10.81
N TYR A 340 9.25 -20.62 10.34
CA TYR A 340 8.58 -19.44 10.89
C TYR A 340 7.86 -19.72 12.22
N ASN A 341 7.83 -20.98 12.67
CA ASN A 341 7.43 -21.31 14.03
C ASN A 341 8.66 -21.24 14.94
N GLU A 342 9.04 -20.05 15.39
CA GLU A 342 10.26 -19.88 16.18
C GLU A 342 10.33 -20.83 17.38
N LYS A 343 11.35 -21.70 17.37
CA LYS A 343 11.56 -22.76 18.36
C LYS A 343 12.52 -22.38 19.49
N PHE A 344 13.14 -21.21 19.36
CA PHE A 344 14.23 -20.78 20.22
C PHE A 344 14.05 -19.33 20.64
N THR A 345 14.57 -19.03 21.82
CA THR A 345 14.67 -17.67 22.35
C THR A 345 16.13 -17.37 22.66
N VAL A 346 16.54 -16.12 22.46
CA VAL A 346 17.88 -15.66 22.83
C VAL A 346 17.79 -14.55 23.87
N THR A 347 18.67 -14.59 24.86
CA THR A 347 18.83 -13.52 25.85
C THR A 347 20.27 -13.00 25.83
N ALA A 348 20.45 -11.69 25.82
CA ALA A 348 21.75 -11.05 25.98
C ALA A 348 22.10 -10.86 27.46
N SER A 349 23.41 -10.85 27.77
CA SER A 349 23.93 -10.44 29.07
C SER A 349 23.66 -8.96 29.37
N ASP A 350 23.70 -8.11 28.33
CA ASP A 350 23.28 -6.72 28.43
C ASP A 350 21.77 -6.62 28.19
N THR A 351 21.03 -6.43 29.28
CA THR A 351 19.57 -6.30 29.25
C THR A 351 19.11 -4.86 29.00
N THR A 352 20.04 -3.91 28.94
CA THR A 352 19.77 -2.47 28.77
C THR A 352 19.74 -2.03 27.30
N LEU A 353 20.05 -2.94 26.37
CA LEU A 353 20.04 -2.65 24.94
C LEU A 353 18.67 -2.14 24.49
N PRO A 354 18.62 -1.11 23.62
CA PRO A 354 17.44 -0.79 22.85
C PRO A 354 16.88 -2.04 22.18
N VAL A 355 15.56 -2.15 22.05
CA VAL A 355 14.94 -3.38 21.53
C VAL A 355 15.39 -3.72 20.13
N ASP A 356 15.62 -2.71 19.29
CA ASP A 356 16.13 -2.95 17.94
C ASP A 356 17.56 -3.49 17.96
N ASN A 357 18.31 -3.30 19.05
CA ASN A 357 19.67 -3.80 19.23
C ASN A 357 19.72 -5.11 20.04
N LYS A 358 18.58 -5.62 20.51
CA LYS A 358 18.53 -6.94 21.16
C LYS A 358 18.94 -8.03 20.16
N PRO A 359 19.58 -9.11 20.63
CA PRO A 359 19.99 -10.22 19.76
C PRO A 359 18.78 -10.82 19.03
N SER A 360 19.03 -11.34 17.83
CA SER A 360 18.04 -12.07 17.04
C SER A 360 18.34 -13.57 17.10
N VAL A 361 17.28 -14.36 17.04
CA VAL A 361 17.35 -15.82 16.93
C VAL A 361 16.42 -16.29 15.83
N ALA A 362 16.83 -17.39 15.21
CA ALA A 362 16.30 -17.79 13.94
C ALA A 362 16.25 -19.31 13.83
N SER A 363 15.04 -19.87 13.76
CA SER A 363 14.81 -21.30 13.60
C SER A 363 14.95 -21.70 12.13
N LEU A 364 15.75 -22.72 11.86
CA LEU A 364 16.00 -23.25 10.53
C LEU A 364 15.79 -24.76 10.54
N ILE A 365 15.31 -25.33 9.44
CA ILE A 365 15.03 -26.77 9.31
C ILE A 365 15.55 -27.30 7.97
N THR A 366 16.12 -28.50 7.94
CA THR A 366 16.52 -29.14 6.68
C THR A 366 15.32 -29.61 5.85
N LYS A 367 15.45 -29.62 4.51
CA LYS A 367 14.39 -30.14 3.63
C LYS A 367 14.15 -31.64 3.81
N ASP A 368 15.21 -32.42 4.05
CA ASP A 368 15.17 -33.88 3.84
C ASP A 368 14.87 -34.71 5.09
N ASN A 369 15.20 -34.21 6.28
CA ASN A 369 15.16 -35.01 7.51
C ASN A 369 14.65 -34.26 8.76
N GLY A 370 14.19 -33.02 8.60
CA GLY A 370 13.60 -32.25 9.68
C GLY A 370 14.56 -31.91 10.82
N LYS A 371 15.89 -31.94 10.59
CA LYS A 371 16.87 -31.49 11.58
C LYS A 371 16.72 -30.00 11.82
N TYR A 372 16.74 -29.62 13.09
CA TYR A 372 16.65 -28.22 13.49
C TYR A 372 18.03 -27.58 13.64
N TYR A 373 18.09 -26.33 13.19
CA TYR A 373 19.24 -25.46 13.31
C TYR A 373 18.80 -24.13 13.89
N VAL A 374 19.72 -23.44 14.56
CA VAL A 374 19.49 -22.14 15.20
C VAL A 374 20.54 -21.16 14.70
N ALA A 375 20.13 -20.12 14.00
CA ALA A 375 20.98 -18.96 13.75
C ALA A 375 20.78 -17.95 14.90
N VAL A 376 21.87 -17.47 15.48
CA VAL A 376 21.87 -16.52 16.59
C VAL A 376 22.72 -15.34 16.18
N VAL A 377 22.21 -14.12 16.32
CA VAL A 377 22.88 -12.90 15.85
C VAL A 377 22.91 -11.84 16.95
N ASN A 378 24.11 -11.35 17.27
CA ASN A 378 24.31 -10.17 18.11
C ASN A 378 24.05 -8.91 17.27
N LYS A 379 22.96 -8.19 17.55
CA LYS A 379 22.59 -6.99 16.80
C LYS A 379 23.27 -5.70 17.30
N SER A 380 24.13 -5.78 18.31
CA SER A 380 24.92 -4.65 18.80
C SER A 380 26.32 -4.61 18.17
N CYS A 381 26.89 -3.41 18.03
CA CYS A 381 28.30 -3.22 17.63
C CYS A 381 29.30 -3.60 18.75
N SER A 382 28.83 -3.84 19.98
CA SER A 382 29.68 -4.32 21.08
C SER A 382 29.61 -5.83 21.22
N SER A 383 30.70 -6.44 21.69
CA SER A 383 30.72 -7.87 22.05
C SER A 383 29.72 -8.15 23.17
N GLN A 384 29.08 -9.31 23.11
CA GLN A 384 28.09 -9.75 24.09
C GLN A 384 28.23 -11.24 24.40
N THR A 385 27.67 -11.62 25.54
CA THR A 385 27.41 -13.01 25.85
C THR A 385 25.91 -13.27 25.66
N LEU A 386 25.58 -14.23 24.80
CA LEU A 386 24.20 -14.61 24.50
C LEU A 386 23.91 -15.99 25.06
N SER A 387 22.68 -16.24 25.47
CA SER A 387 22.20 -17.55 25.91
C SER A 387 21.00 -17.94 25.08
N VAL A 388 21.05 -19.14 24.50
CA VAL A 388 19.98 -19.68 23.67
C VAL A 388 19.21 -20.71 24.48
N ARG A 389 17.90 -20.60 24.48
CA ARG A 389 17.00 -21.56 25.11
C ARG A 389 16.05 -22.11 24.07
N SER A 390 15.67 -23.37 24.23
CA SER A 390 14.52 -23.92 23.56
C SER A 390 13.46 -24.27 24.60
N ILE A 391 12.23 -24.05 24.19
CA ILE A 391 11.02 -24.44 24.91
C ILE A 391 10.36 -25.65 24.24
N PHE A 392 10.76 -25.98 23.00
CA PHE A 392 10.20 -27.04 22.16
C PHE A 392 10.99 -28.34 22.23
N THR A 393 12.24 -28.28 22.68
CA THR A 393 13.11 -29.44 22.84
C THR A 393 14.07 -29.18 23.99
N SER A 394 14.35 -30.20 24.79
CA SER A 394 15.63 -30.27 25.50
C SER A 394 16.70 -30.80 24.55
N GLY A 395 17.96 -30.54 24.82
CA GLY A 395 19.06 -30.97 23.96
C GLY A 395 20.28 -30.10 24.10
N GLN A 396 21.11 -30.12 23.08
CA GLN A 396 22.36 -29.38 23.02
C GLN A 396 22.49 -28.66 21.67
N LEU A 397 23.25 -27.58 21.67
CA LEU A 397 23.61 -26.80 20.51
C LEU A 397 25.03 -27.16 20.09
N LYS A 398 25.18 -27.69 18.88
CA LYS A 398 26.48 -27.93 18.27
C LYS A 398 26.78 -26.81 17.29
N ASP A 399 27.77 -25.97 17.60
CA ASP A 399 28.25 -24.93 16.69
C ASP A 399 28.74 -25.60 15.40
N VAL A 400 28.14 -25.23 14.26
CA VAL A 400 28.43 -25.89 12.98
C VAL A 400 29.78 -25.50 12.41
N GLU A 401 30.35 -24.38 12.84
CA GLU A 401 31.67 -23.91 12.40
C GLU A 401 32.79 -24.58 13.20
N THR A 402 32.60 -24.72 14.51
CA THR A 402 33.66 -25.20 15.42
C THR A 402 33.49 -26.65 15.88
N GLY A 403 32.28 -27.20 15.73
CA GLY A 403 31.90 -28.51 16.27
C GLY A 403 31.72 -28.54 17.80
N GLN A 404 31.93 -27.42 18.50
CA GLN A 404 31.76 -27.33 19.95
C GLN A 404 30.29 -27.53 20.34
N VAL A 405 30.06 -28.26 21.43
CA VAL A 405 28.72 -28.58 21.93
C VAL A 405 28.45 -27.81 23.22
N TYR A 406 27.30 -27.16 23.28
CA TYR A 406 26.83 -26.38 24.41
C TYR A 406 25.47 -26.89 24.87
N ASN A 407 25.21 -26.86 26.17
CA ASN A 407 23.86 -27.08 26.66
C ASN A 407 23.01 -25.83 26.38
N PHE A 408 21.70 -25.99 26.17
CA PHE A 408 20.79 -24.85 26.20
C PHE A 408 20.95 -24.06 27.51
N GLY A 409 20.89 -22.74 27.44
CA GLY A 409 21.13 -21.86 28.57
C GLY A 409 22.59 -21.47 28.79
N ASN A 410 23.56 -22.18 28.17
CA ASN A 410 24.98 -21.80 28.26
C ASN A 410 25.20 -20.37 27.72
N GLN A 411 26.19 -19.70 28.32
CA GLN A 411 26.66 -18.39 27.90
C GLN A 411 27.65 -18.53 26.74
N LEU A 412 27.32 -17.93 25.60
CA LEU A 412 28.06 -18.00 24.35
C LEU A 412 28.59 -16.62 24.00
N SER A 413 29.89 -16.48 23.72
CA SER A 413 30.49 -15.20 23.35
C SER A 413 30.31 -14.88 21.88
N PHE A 414 29.93 -13.63 21.59
CA PHE A 414 29.78 -13.05 20.27
C PHE A 414 30.50 -11.69 20.23
N ARG A 415 31.21 -11.41 19.14
CA ARG A 415 31.70 -10.07 18.80
C ARG A 415 30.52 -9.17 18.37
N GLY A 416 30.73 -7.86 18.25
CA GLY A 416 29.68 -6.95 17.77
C GLY A 416 29.20 -7.27 16.36
N GLY A 417 27.91 -7.42 16.10
CA GLY A 417 27.38 -7.82 14.79
C GLY A 417 27.59 -9.30 14.42
N GLU A 418 28.26 -10.09 15.27
CA GLU A 418 28.53 -11.49 14.95
C GLU A 418 27.29 -12.36 15.06
N GLY A 419 27.22 -13.39 14.22
CA GLY A 419 26.31 -14.51 14.40
C GLY A 419 27.02 -15.84 14.36
N LYS A 420 26.27 -16.88 14.71
CA LYS A 420 26.66 -18.29 14.72
C LYS A 420 25.48 -19.14 14.33
N LEU A 421 25.76 -20.29 13.71
CA LEU A 421 24.78 -21.30 13.37
C LEU A 421 25.01 -22.55 14.23
N PHE A 422 23.95 -23.11 14.80
CA PHE A 422 24.02 -24.29 15.65
C PHE A 422 23.11 -25.39 15.09
N GLU A 423 23.59 -26.63 15.05
CA GLU A 423 22.73 -27.82 14.91
C GLU A 423 22.15 -28.17 16.29
N VAL A 424 20.85 -28.43 16.35
CA VAL A 424 20.23 -28.97 17.57
C VAL A 424 20.42 -30.48 17.59
N ILE A 425 21.22 -30.96 18.54
CA ILE A 425 21.52 -32.38 18.71
C ILE A 425 20.97 -32.91 20.03
N ASN A 426 20.82 -34.22 20.11
CA ASN A 426 20.24 -34.90 21.28
C ASN A 426 18.89 -34.32 21.69
N ALA A 427 18.11 -33.91 20.68
CA ALA A 427 16.79 -33.35 20.85
C ALA A 427 15.88 -34.40 21.52
N SER A 428 15.39 -34.08 22.71
CA SER A 428 14.32 -34.82 23.35
C SER A 428 13.13 -33.90 23.55
N SER A 429 11.92 -34.47 23.47
CA SER A 429 10.71 -33.74 23.84
C SER A 429 10.93 -33.12 25.23
N PRO A 430 10.76 -31.80 25.37
CA PRO A 430 11.03 -31.12 26.62
C PRO A 430 10.01 -31.64 27.66
N PRO A 431 10.28 -31.48 28.96
CA PRO A 431 9.23 -31.61 29.95
C PRO A 431 8.07 -30.72 29.52
N THR A 432 6.85 -31.29 29.46
CA THR A 432 5.64 -30.62 28.97
C THR A 432 5.57 -29.24 29.61
N PRO A 433 5.78 -28.16 28.84
CA PRO A 433 5.80 -26.83 29.42
C PRO A 433 4.43 -26.54 30.01
N THR A 434 4.39 -25.84 31.14
CA THR A 434 3.14 -25.30 31.69
C THR A 434 2.59 -24.31 30.67
N LEU A 435 1.55 -24.72 29.95
CA LEU A 435 0.96 -23.91 28.90
C LEU A 435 0.30 -22.67 29.51
N ALA A 436 0.44 -21.53 28.83
CA ALA A 436 -0.20 -20.28 29.26
C ALA A 436 -1.73 -20.37 29.15
N PRO A 437 -2.51 -19.59 29.91
CA PRO A 437 -3.95 -19.54 29.76
C PRO A 437 -4.34 -18.88 28.42
N ASN A 438 -5.42 -19.37 27.79
CA ASN A 438 -6.00 -18.71 26.61
C ASN A 438 -6.53 -17.32 26.99
N LEU A 439 -6.01 -16.30 26.30
CA LEU A 439 -6.40 -14.91 26.50
C LEU A 439 -7.72 -14.56 25.79
N LEU A 440 -8.20 -15.44 24.90
CA LEU A 440 -9.50 -15.30 24.24
C LEU A 440 -10.60 -15.96 25.07
N VAL A 441 -11.74 -15.30 25.14
CA VAL A 441 -12.95 -15.86 25.75
C VAL A 441 -13.67 -16.69 24.70
N ASN A 442 -14.11 -17.90 25.07
CA ASN A 442 -14.91 -18.78 24.21
C ASN A 442 -14.26 -19.07 22.84
N GLY A 443 -12.97 -19.41 22.85
CA GLY A 443 -12.23 -19.78 21.64
C GLY A 443 -12.77 -21.02 20.92
N SER A 444 -13.45 -21.92 21.63
CA SER A 444 -14.08 -23.13 21.09
C SER A 444 -15.55 -22.92 20.67
N PHE A 445 -16.08 -21.71 20.77
CA PHE A 445 -17.44 -21.35 20.33
C PHE A 445 -18.61 -22.13 20.99
N GLU A 446 -18.38 -22.79 22.13
CA GLU A 446 -19.40 -23.57 22.84
C GLU A 446 -20.48 -22.66 23.47
N ASP A 447 -20.12 -21.42 23.82
CA ASP A 447 -21.05 -20.37 24.26
C ASP A 447 -21.43 -19.44 23.08
N PRO A 448 -22.65 -19.53 22.51
CA PRO A 448 -23.03 -18.71 21.36
C PRO A 448 -23.18 -17.21 21.69
N THR A 449 -23.14 -16.84 22.98
CA THR A 449 -23.24 -15.45 23.46
C THR A 449 -21.91 -14.85 23.88
N GLY A 450 -20.86 -15.67 24.03
CA GLY A 450 -19.55 -15.27 24.54
C GLY A 450 -18.50 -15.06 23.45
N GLY A 451 -17.63 -14.06 23.63
CA GLY A 451 -16.44 -13.88 22.80
C GLY A 451 -16.68 -13.16 21.47
N PHE A 452 -16.52 -13.89 20.36
CA PHE A 452 -16.56 -13.34 19.00
C PHE A 452 -17.99 -13.00 18.55
N GLY A 453 -18.23 -11.74 18.15
CA GLY A 453 -19.53 -11.31 17.63
C GLY A 453 -19.90 -11.97 16.30
N LEU A 454 -21.19 -12.24 16.08
CA LEU A 454 -21.71 -12.70 14.79
C LEU A 454 -21.79 -11.53 13.77
N ARG A 455 -21.72 -11.89 12.49
CA ARG A 455 -21.86 -11.01 11.33
C ARG A 455 -22.98 -11.53 10.44
N SER A 456 -23.43 -10.70 9.49
CA SER A 456 -24.46 -11.10 8.52
C SER A 456 -24.08 -12.34 7.70
N SER A 457 -22.78 -12.57 7.51
CA SER A 457 -22.20 -13.69 6.77
C SER A 457 -21.65 -14.79 7.70
N SER A 458 -22.06 -14.84 8.97
CA SER A 458 -21.58 -15.86 9.92
C SER A 458 -22.64 -16.35 10.90
N SER A 459 -22.41 -17.55 11.43
CA SER A 459 -23.29 -18.20 12.40
C SER A 459 -22.50 -19.19 13.25
N ILE A 460 -23.04 -19.61 14.39
CA ILE A 460 -22.51 -20.77 15.12
C ILE A 460 -23.11 -22.04 14.52
N ASP A 461 -22.26 -22.97 14.06
CA ASP A 461 -22.67 -24.21 13.43
C ASP A 461 -22.50 -25.37 14.42
N SER A 462 -23.61 -26.03 14.76
CA SER A 462 -23.62 -27.18 15.68
C SER A 462 -23.53 -28.53 14.97
N THR A 463 -23.32 -28.53 13.65
CA THR A 463 -23.26 -29.75 12.82
C THR A 463 -21.85 -30.06 12.33
N VAL A 464 -20.98 -29.05 12.29
CA VAL A 464 -19.58 -29.16 11.91
C VAL A 464 -18.76 -28.50 13.00
N SER A 465 -17.95 -29.27 13.71
CA SER A 465 -16.97 -28.78 14.70
C SER A 465 -15.69 -29.61 14.62
N HIS A 466 -14.60 -29.10 15.18
CA HIS A 466 -13.35 -29.81 15.35
C HIS A 466 -13.32 -30.48 16.73
N THR A 467 -13.50 -29.71 17.81
CA THR A 467 -13.79 -30.26 19.13
C THR A 467 -15.15 -29.74 19.64
N GLY A 468 -15.59 -30.22 20.79
CA GLY A 468 -16.89 -29.81 21.35
C GLY A 468 -18.08 -30.14 20.42
N SER A 469 -19.06 -29.24 20.41
CA SER A 469 -20.32 -29.39 19.69
C SER A 469 -20.61 -28.24 18.71
N LYS A 470 -19.78 -27.19 18.68
CA LYS A 470 -20.02 -25.97 17.90
C LYS A 470 -18.74 -25.47 17.24
N SER A 471 -18.90 -24.72 16.15
CA SER A 471 -17.81 -23.94 15.55
C SER A 471 -18.34 -22.63 14.98
N TYR A 472 -17.44 -21.71 14.62
CA TYR A 472 -17.80 -20.46 13.96
C TYR A 472 -17.80 -20.64 12.45
N LYS A 473 -18.98 -20.60 11.82
CA LYS A 473 -19.15 -20.74 10.37
C LYS A 473 -19.22 -19.38 9.69
N ALA A 474 -18.43 -19.19 8.65
CA ALA A 474 -18.52 -18.09 7.70
C ALA A 474 -19.03 -18.61 6.34
N VAL A 475 -19.93 -17.85 5.71
CA VAL A 475 -20.56 -18.20 4.43
C VAL A 475 -20.48 -17.00 3.49
N GLY A 476 -20.11 -17.23 2.24
CA GLY A 476 -20.11 -16.18 1.22
C GLY A 476 -21.48 -15.97 0.55
N PRO A 477 -21.70 -14.81 -0.10
CA PRO A 477 -20.70 -13.79 -0.37
C PRO A 477 -20.41 -12.89 0.84
N ALA A 478 -19.13 -12.59 1.06
CA ALA A 478 -18.64 -11.67 2.09
C ALA A 478 -17.37 -10.97 1.58
N SER A 479 -17.41 -9.65 1.43
CA SER A 479 -16.21 -8.83 1.18
C SER A 479 -15.48 -8.58 2.49
N LEU A 480 -14.17 -8.84 2.51
CA LEU A 480 -13.23 -8.80 3.66
C LEU A 480 -13.89 -8.45 5.01
N THR A 481 -14.59 -9.42 5.58
CA THR A 481 -15.35 -9.30 6.82
C THR A 481 -14.53 -9.88 7.97
N TYR A 482 -14.74 -9.38 9.19
CA TYR A 482 -14.10 -9.93 10.37
C TYR A 482 -14.97 -9.85 11.62
N THR A 483 -14.69 -10.72 12.58
CA THR A 483 -15.12 -10.61 13.97
C THR A 483 -13.90 -10.55 14.88
N TRP A 484 -14.03 -10.00 16.08
CA TRP A 484 -12.86 -9.71 16.91
C TRP A 484 -13.10 -9.80 18.41
N GLN A 485 -12.01 -9.93 19.17
CA GLN A 485 -11.89 -9.71 20.62
C GLN A 485 -10.67 -8.82 20.89
N ALA A 486 -10.64 -8.05 21.98
CA ALA A 486 -9.50 -7.18 22.31
C ALA A 486 -8.82 -7.61 23.62
N PRO A 487 -8.07 -8.73 23.63
CA PRO A 487 -7.33 -9.15 24.82
C PRO A 487 -6.20 -8.16 25.13
N THR A 488 -5.97 -7.89 26.43
CA THR A 488 -4.85 -7.05 26.87
C THR A 488 -3.54 -7.82 26.74
N LEU A 489 -2.66 -7.36 25.84
CA LEU A 489 -1.32 -7.89 25.69
C LEU A 489 -0.27 -6.98 26.35
N LYS A 490 0.92 -7.52 26.61
CA LYS A 490 2.06 -6.80 27.16
C LYS A 490 2.93 -6.29 25.99
N PRO A 491 3.57 -5.12 26.10
CA PRO A 491 4.55 -4.68 25.11
C PRO A 491 5.79 -5.59 25.07
N ASN A 492 6.46 -5.67 23.92
CA ASN A 492 7.69 -6.45 23.71
C ASN A 492 7.57 -7.90 24.22
N THR A 493 6.42 -8.53 23.99
CA THR A 493 6.10 -9.86 24.50
C THR A 493 5.69 -10.75 23.33
N GLN A 494 6.23 -11.97 23.29
CA GLN A 494 5.88 -12.95 22.27
C GLN A 494 4.51 -13.55 22.57
N TYR A 495 3.68 -13.72 21.55
CA TYR A 495 2.39 -14.37 21.60
C TYR A 495 2.28 -15.46 20.53
N SER A 496 1.47 -16.47 20.80
CA SER A 496 1.09 -17.52 19.85
C SER A 496 -0.40 -17.47 19.58
N ILE A 497 -0.76 -17.47 18.30
CA ILE A 497 -2.09 -17.72 17.76
C ILE A 497 -2.15 -19.19 17.34
N SER A 498 -3.21 -19.90 17.70
CA SER A 498 -3.57 -21.17 17.08
C SER A 498 -5.06 -21.24 16.83
N LEU A 499 -5.46 -21.83 15.71
CA LEU A 499 -6.86 -22.12 15.40
C LEU A 499 -6.96 -23.28 14.41
N TRP A 500 -8.09 -23.98 14.44
CA TRP A 500 -8.44 -24.97 13.44
C TRP A 500 -9.34 -24.35 12.38
N ILE A 501 -9.01 -24.61 11.11
CA ILE A 501 -9.73 -24.07 9.96
C ILE A 501 -10.17 -25.22 9.05
N LYS A 502 -11.43 -25.18 8.61
CA LYS A 502 -11.97 -26.05 7.56
C LYS A 502 -12.54 -25.18 6.44
N THR A 503 -12.33 -25.56 5.19
CA THR A 503 -12.84 -24.81 4.02
C THR A 503 -13.60 -25.74 3.08
N GLN A 504 -14.66 -25.22 2.46
CA GLN A 504 -15.44 -25.93 1.46
C GLN A 504 -15.74 -24.99 0.29
N ASN A 505 -15.26 -25.39 -0.89
CA ASN A 505 -15.44 -24.68 -2.16
C ASN A 505 -15.00 -23.21 -2.09
N VAL A 506 -14.00 -22.87 -1.28
CA VAL A 506 -13.58 -21.48 -1.11
C VAL A 506 -12.83 -21.02 -2.36
N THR A 507 -13.49 -20.21 -3.17
CA THR A 507 -12.97 -19.63 -4.42
C THR A 507 -12.57 -18.16 -4.28
N GLY A 508 -13.01 -17.48 -3.22
CA GLY A 508 -12.53 -16.16 -2.81
C GLY A 508 -11.13 -16.21 -2.21
N ARG A 509 -10.68 -15.08 -1.62
CA ARG A 509 -9.36 -15.02 -0.97
C ARG A 509 -9.25 -16.02 0.18
N GLY A 510 -10.35 -16.25 0.90
CA GLY A 510 -10.53 -17.34 1.86
C GLY A 510 -10.72 -16.88 3.30
N VAL A 511 -10.17 -17.61 4.26
CA VAL A 511 -10.27 -17.28 5.69
C VAL A 511 -8.92 -17.21 6.40
N SER A 512 -8.78 -16.32 7.37
CA SER A 512 -7.56 -16.11 8.14
C SER A 512 -7.88 -15.65 9.57
N ALA A 513 -6.83 -15.49 10.38
CA ALA A 513 -6.88 -14.72 11.61
C ALA A 513 -5.72 -13.71 11.63
N ARG A 514 -5.87 -12.63 12.40
CA ARG A 514 -4.81 -11.62 12.55
C ARG A 514 -4.88 -10.93 13.91
N TYR A 515 -3.80 -10.28 14.28
CA TYR A 515 -3.74 -9.39 15.43
C TYR A 515 -3.28 -7.99 15.00
N PRO A 516 -4.20 -7.02 14.79
CA PRO A 516 -3.83 -5.62 14.60
C PRO A 516 -3.43 -5.01 15.94
N GLU A 517 -2.20 -4.54 16.06
CA GLU A 517 -1.83 -3.53 17.05
C GLU A 517 -2.45 -2.21 16.62
N THR A 518 -3.37 -1.66 17.40
CA THR A 518 -4.16 -0.47 17.02
C THR A 518 -3.64 0.84 17.61
N SER A 519 -2.69 0.79 18.55
CA SER A 519 -2.07 1.97 19.15
C SER A 519 -0.63 1.65 19.61
N PRO A 520 0.34 2.56 19.42
CA PRO A 520 0.21 3.95 18.91
C PRO A 520 0.19 4.08 17.38
N SER A 521 0.53 3.02 16.65
CA SER A 521 0.38 2.97 15.18
C SER A 521 -0.14 1.60 14.77
N THR A 522 -0.72 1.49 13.57
CA THR A 522 -1.28 0.21 13.13
C THR A 522 -0.21 -0.73 12.61
N TYR A 523 -0.04 -1.90 13.21
CA TYR A 523 0.78 -2.99 12.70
C TYR A 523 -0.01 -4.29 12.75
N ILE A 524 -0.06 -5.04 11.64
CA ILE A 524 -0.95 -6.20 11.51
C ILE A 524 -0.11 -7.47 11.47
N HIS A 525 -0.34 -8.33 12.46
CA HIS A 525 0.20 -9.69 12.49
C HIS A 525 -0.82 -10.66 11.91
N GLU A 526 -0.76 -10.97 10.61
CA GLU A 526 -1.79 -11.75 9.88
C GLU A 526 -1.29 -13.15 9.48
N LEU A 527 -2.17 -14.15 9.63
CA LEU A 527 -1.93 -15.50 9.13
C LEU A 527 -2.21 -15.57 7.61
N PRO A 528 -1.57 -16.51 6.88
CA PRO A 528 -1.95 -16.77 5.50
C PRO A 528 -3.43 -17.18 5.39
N PHE A 529 -4.09 -16.74 4.31
CA PHE A 529 -5.46 -17.15 4.04
C PHE A 529 -5.54 -18.63 3.65
N ALA A 530 -6.50 -19.36 4.23
CA ALA A 530 -6.90 -20.69 3.81
C ALA A 530 -8.02 -20.59 2.76
N ASN A 531 -7.79 -21.19 1.59
CA ASN A 531 -8.74 -21.23 0.47
C ASN A 531 -8.89 -22.67 -0.07
N GLY A 532 -9.67 -22.84 -1.13
CA GLY A 532 -9.97 -24.15 -1.72
C GLY A 532 -10.92 -24.99 -0.85
N THR A 533 -10.76 -26.31 -0.94
CA THR A 533 -11.48 -27.26 -0.08
C THR A 533 -10.46 -28.05 0.72
N SER A 534 -10.51 -27.91 2.04
CA SER A 534 -9.68 -28.69 2.96
C SER A 534 -10.47 -29.10 4.18
N ASP A 535 -10.17 -30.30 4.70
CA ASP A 535 -10.63 -30.68 6.03
C ASP A 535 -9.97 -29.82 7.12
N TRP A 536 -10.36 -30.04 8.38
CA TRP A 536 -9.79 -29.36 9.54
C TRP A 536 -8.27 -29.40 9.53
N LYS A 537 -7.66 -28.22 9.51
CA LYS A 537 -6.23 -28.01 9.57
C LYS A 537 -5.92 -27.01 10.66
N GLN A 538 -5.02 -27.39 11.56
CA GLN A 538 -4.50 -26.45 12.55
C GLN A 538 -3.54 -25.48 11.88
N VAL A 539 -3.71 -24.20 12.18
CA VAL A 539 -2.75 -23.15 11.85
C VAL A 539 -2.21 -22.57 13.14
N ILE A 540 -0.89 -22.36 13.19
CA ILE A 540 -0.18 -21.79 14.32
C ILE A 540 0.66 -20.64 13.78
N TYR A 541 0.71 -19.55 14.54
CA TYR A 541 1.48 -18.36 14.18
C TYR A 541 1.97 -17.67 15.46
N THR A 542 3.20 -17.19 15.48
CA THR A 542 3.74 -16.46 16.62
C THR A 542 4.17 -15.06 16.19
N PHE A 543 4.04 -14.10 17.10
CA PHE A 543 4.43 -12.72 16.87
C PHE A 543 4.93 -12.06 18.14
N TYR A 544 5.65 -10.95 18.02
CA TYR A 544 5.98 -10.08 19.14
C TYR A 544 5.13 -8.82 19.04
N THR A 545 4.55 -8.40 20.15
CA THR A 545 4.05 -7.03 20.26
C THR A 545 5.23 -6.05 20.24
N ARG A 546 5.04 -4.86 19.66
CA ARG A 546 6.06 -3.80 19.70
C ARG A 546 6.31 -3.29 21.12
N THR A 547 7.43 -2.60 21.31
CA THR A 547 7.86 -2.04 22.59
C THR A 547 6.95 -0.95 23.11
N ASN A 548 6.40 -0.16 22.20
CA ASN A 548 5.46 0.91 22.48
C ASN A 548 4.00 0.44 22.36
N PHE A 549 3.75 -0.87 22.23
CA PHE A 549 2.39 -1.42 22.13
C PHE A 549 1.51 -0.91 23.28
N GLN A 550 0.34 -0.37 22.94
CA GLN A 550 -0.64 0.08 23.93
C GLN A 550 -1.93 -0.72 23.85
N SER A 551 -2.43 -0.97 22.64
CA SER A 551 -3.66 -1.73 22.42
C SER A 551 -3.65 -2.46 21.08
N GLY A 552 -4.46 -3.49 20.98
CA GLY A 552 -4.71 -4.23 19.75
C GLY A 552 -5.98 -5.06 19.86
N ARG A 553 -6.25 -5.86 18.85
CA ARG A 553 -7.34 -6.83 18.85
C ARG A 553 -6.95 -8.09 18.11
N PHE A 554 -7.66 -9.18 18.34
CA PHE A 554 -7.55 -10.42 17.60
C PHE A 554 -8.78 -10.54 16.69
N ASP A 555 -8.55 -10.63 15.39
CA ASP A 555 -9.59 -10.74 14.36
C ASP A 555 -9.63 -12.16 13.77
N LEU A 556 -10.82 -12.72 13.57
CA LEU A 556 -11.08 -13.79 12.59
C LEU A 556 -11.59 -13.12 11.31
N VAL A 557 -10.92 -13.35 10.18
CA VAL A 557 -11.12 -12.61 8.93
C VAL A 557 -11.54 -13.56 7.82
N TRP A 558 -12.48 -13.16 6.97
CA TRP A 558 -12.86 -13.94 5.80
C TRP A 558 -13.28 -13.05 4.63
N GLU A 559 -12.98 -13.52 3.43
CA GLU A 559 -13.39 -12.94 2.16
C GLU A 559 -13.78 -14.09 1.22
N LEU A 560 -15.09 -14.24 1.04
CA LEU A 560 -15.72 -15.44 0.49
C LEU A 560 -16.64 -15.07 -0.67
N ASN A 561 -16.56 -15.81 -1.78
CA ASN A 561 -17.49 -15.67 -2.89
C ASN A 561 -18.82 -16.36 -2.59
N SER A 562 -19.85 -16.09 -3.40
CA SER A 562 -21.14 -16.76 -3.27
C SER A 562 -20.97 -18.29 -3.37
N GLY A 563 -21.38 -19.01 -2.32
CA GLY A 563 -21.29 -20.47 -2.23
C GLY A 563 -20.05 -21.01 -1.50
N ASP A 564 -19.08 -20.15 -1.20
CA ASP A 564 -17.93 -20.49 -0.36
C ASP A 564 -18.38 -20.67 1.11
N ILE A 565 -17.81 -21.66 1.80
CA ILE A 565 -18.07 -21.90 3.23
C ILE A 565 -16.76 -22.19 3.94
N ALA A 566 -16.59 -21.66 5.14
CA ALA A 566 -15.46 -21.98 6.01
C ALA A 566 -15.88 -22.02 7.47
N TRP A 567 -15.09 -22.72 8.28
CA TRP A 567 -15.30 -22.83 9.72
C TRP A 567 -14.00 -22.55 10.47
N PHE A 568 -14.13 -21.90 11.63
CA PHE A 568 -13.09 -21.74 12.63
C PHE A 568 -13.47 -22.48 13.90
N ASP A 569 -12.51 -23.13 14.53
CA ASP A 569 -12.70 -23.76 15.84
C ASP A 569 -11.42 -23.72 16.67
N ASP A 570 -11.55 -23.94 17.98
CA ASP A 570 -10.45 -24.02 18.95
C ASP A 570 -9.45 -22.86 18.80
N VAL A 571 -9.97 -21.63 18.83
CA VAL A 571 -9.19 -20.41 18.66
C VAL A 571 -8.49 -20.01 19.95
N VAL A 572 -7.19 -19.78 19.84
CA VAL A 572 -6.28 -19.71 20.96
C VAL A 572 -5.31 -18.56 20.76
N LEU A 573 -5.18 -17.68 21.77
CA LEU A 573 -4.12 -16.67 21.86
C LEU A 573 -3.42 -16.78 23.22
N CYS A 574 -2.11 -17.01 23.21
CA CYS A 574 -1.33 -17.18 24.44
C CYS A 574 -0.07 -16.34 24.50
N GLU A 575 0.29 -15.93 25.72
CA GLU A 575 1.62 -15.42 26.01
C GLU A 575 2.66 -16.54 25.87
N GLY A 576 3.73 -16.23 25.14
CA GLY A 576 4.81 -17.16 24.84
C GLY A 576 4.57 -18.02 23.60
N PRO A 577 5.56 -18.87 23.25
CA PRO A 577 5.63 -19.51 21.93
C PRO A 577 5.02 -20.93 21.91
N LEU A 578 4.53 -21.42 23.06
CA LEU A 578 4.16 -22.82 23.28
C LEU A 578 2.67 -23.13 23.11
N GLY A 579 1.86 -22.14 22.73
CA GLY A 579 0.40 -22.27 22.70
C GLY A 579 -0.24 -22.29 24.10
N CYS A 580 -1.56 -22.46 24.15
CA CYS A 580 -2.33 -22.42 25.39
C CYS A 580 -2.65 -23.77 26.00
N ASN A 581 -2.95 -23.75 27.30
CA ASN A 581 -3.45 -24.88 28.06
C ASN A 581 -4.89 -25.14 27.60
N GLY A 582 -5.06 -26.04 26.64
CA GLY A 582 -6.33 -26.27 25.96
C GLY A 582 -6.51 -27.71 25.54
N THR A 583 -6.54 -28.63 26.51
CA THR A 583 -7.44 -29.79 26.35
C THR A 583 -8.79 -29.31 26.88
N PHE A 584 -9.73 -28.99 25.99
CA PHE A 584 -11.08 -28.62 26.40
C PHE A 584 -11.76 -29.86 27.02
N PRO A 585 -12.19 -29.84 28.30
CA PRO A 585 -12.98 -30.93 28.87
C PRO A 585 -14.37 -30.95 28.22
N LEU A 586 -14.73 -32.07 27.59
CA LEU A 586 -16.04 -32.31 26.97
C LEU A 586 -17.20 -32.04 27.97
N PRO A 587 -18.18 -31.19 27.66
CA PRO A 587 -19.39 -31.04 28.47
C PRO A 587 -20.37 -32.20 28.21
N PRO A 588 -21.15 -32.65 29.22
CA PRO A 588 -22.18 -33.68 29.04
C PRO A 588 -23.40 -33.12 28.28
N LEU A 589 -23.87 -33.86 27.26
CA LEU A 589 -25.01 -33.51 26.41
C LEU A 589 -26.28 -33.22 27.22
N ALA A 590 -26.90 -32.05 26.98
CA ALA A 590 -28.26 -31.73 27.42
C ALA A 590 -29.24 -31.62 26.24
N ASN A 591 -30.46 -32.11 26.46
CA ASN A 591 -31.56 -32.33 25.50
C ASN A 591 -32.23 -31.00 25.08
N PRO A 592 -32.63 -30.79 23.80
CA PRO A 592 -33.12 -29.51 23.30
C PRO A 592 -34.60 -29.25 23.65
N SER A 593 -34.91 -27.98 23.93
CA SER A 593 -36.27 -27.44 24.20
C SER A 593 -36.74 -26.55 23.02
N PRO A 594 -38.03 -26.52 22.65
CA PRO A 594 -38.51 -25.89 21.41
C PRO A 594 -38.69 -24.36 21.50
N THR A 595 -38.43 -23.72 20.36
CA THR A 595 -38.42 -22.27 20.07
C THR A 595 -39.83 -21.66 19.87
N PRO A 596 -40.12 -20.43 20.35
CA PRO A 596 -41.38 -19.73 20.06
C PRO A 596 -41.35 -18.89 18.77
N THR A 597 -42.51 -18.80 18.14
CA THR A 597 -42.83 -18.15 16.84
C THR A 597 -43.04 -16.62 16.96
N PRO A 598 -42.58 -15.79 15.99
CA PRO A 598 -42.76 -14.33 16.03
C PRO A 598 -44.12 -13.87 15.47
N THR A 599 -44.64 -12.78 16.03
CA THR A 599 -45.91 -12.11 15.65
C THR A 599 -45.61 -10.87 14.77
N PRO A 600 -46.39 -10.58 13.71
CA PRO A 600 -46.15 -9.45 12.81
C PRO A 600 -46.73 -8.12 13.33
N LEU A 601 -46.03 -7.01 13.08
CA LEU A 601 -46.41 -5.65 13.49
C LEU A 601 -47.07 -4.87 12.33
N PRO A 602 -48.05 -3.97 12.57
CA PRO A 602 -48.79 -3.26 11.51
C PRO A 602 -48.01 -2.10 10.89
N SER A 603 -48.33 -1.83 9.62
CA SER A 603 -47.75 -0.78 8.76
C SER A 603 -48.47 0.57 8.93
N PRO A 604 -47.76 1.69 9.16
CA PRO A 604 -48.35 3.03 9.19
C PRO A 604 -48.34 3.73 7.82
N THR A 605 -49.33 4.61 7.63
CA THR A 605 -49.64 5.43 6.45
C THR A 605 -48.71 6.66 6.32
N PRO A 606 -48.32 7.11 5.11
CA PRO A 606 -47.31 8.17 4.93
C PRO A 606 -47.89 9.58 5.11
N THR A 607 -47.28 10.33 6.03
CA THR A 607 -47.31 11.79 6.16
C THR A 607 -46.24 12.39 5.23
N PRO A 608 -46.37 13.62 4.69
CA PRO A 608 -45.35 14.21 3.82
C PRO A 608 -44.01 14.30 4.57
N THR A 609 -43.08 13.43 4.21
CA THR A 609 -41.82 13.24 4.91
C THR A 609 -40.88 14.39 4.56
N GLY A 610 -40.49 15.20 5.54
CA GLY A 610 -39.27 16.00 5.43
C GLY A 610 -38.13 15.08 5.04
N ILE A 611 -37.33 15.47 4.04
CA ILE A 611 -36.16 14.69 3.64
C ILE A 611 -35.13 14.86 4.77
N ILE A 612 -35.03 13.85 5.63
CA ILE A 612 -33.98 13.77 6.64
C ILE A 612 -32.65 13.54 5.93
N GLY A 613 -31.70 14.47 6.11
CA GLY A 613 -30.37 14.38 5.53
C GLY A 613 -30.19 15.03 4.14
N ILE A 614 -28.99 14.86 3.61
CA ILE A 614 -28.55 15.34 2.30
C ILE A 614 -29.01 14.34 1.23
N PRO A 615 -29.75 14.79 0.20
CA PRO A 615 -30.12 13.93 -0.92
C PRO A 615 -28.90 13.39 -1.66
N LYS A 616 -28.91 12.09 -1.92
CA LYS A 616 -27.95 11.42 -2.82
C LYS A 616 -28.27 11.79 -4.27
N VAL A 617 -27.42 12.58 -4.91
CA VAL A 617 -27.59 12.99 -6.31
C VAL A 617 -26.29 12.73 -7.07
N ASP A 618 -26.38 11.93 -8.13
CA ASP A 618 -25.29 11.73 -9.08
C ASP A 618 -25.49 12.67 -10.29
N PRO A 619 -24.42 13.15 -10.96
CA PRO A 619 -24.57 13.94 -12.17
C PRO A 619 -25.34 13.20 -13.26
N ASN A 620 -26.23 13.92 -13.95
CA ASN A 620 -26.82 13.40 -15.18
C ASN A 620 -25.92 13.79 -16.36
N TYR A 621 -24.99 12.90 -16.72
CA TYR A 621 -23.99 13.13 -17.77
C TYR A 621 -24.58 13.43 -19.18
N GLY A 622 -25.89 13.21 -19.37
CA GLY A 622 -26.59 13.53 -20.62
C GLY A 622 -27.20 14.94 -20.68
N GLU A 623 -27.24 15.67 -19.57
CA GLU A 623 -27.78 17.04 -19.49
C GLU A 623 -26.65 18.07 -19.55
N ASP A 624 -26.93 19.29 -20.02
CA ASP A 624 -25.95 20.36 -19.83
C ASP A 624 -25.93 20.83 -18.37
N VAL A 625 -24.78 21.31 -17.89
CA VAL A 625 -24.58 21.69 -16.47
C VAL A 625 -25.62 22.69 -15.95
N GLU A 626 -26.10 23.61 -16.79
CA GLU A 626 -27.06 24.62 -16.34
C GLU A 626 -28.46 24.02 -16.14
N THR A 627 -28.87 23.11 -17.02
CA THR A 627 -30.13 22.36 -16.89
C THR A 627 -30.09 21.44 -15.67
N TRP A 628 -29.01 20.67 -15.51
CA TRP A 628 -28.81 19.83 -14.33
C TRP A 628 -28.86 20.65 -13.05
N TRP A 629 -28.15 21.78 -13.01
CA TRP A 629 -28.12 22.67 -11.84
C TRP A 629 -29.48 23.33 -11.55
N ALA A 630 -30.25 23.70 -12.57
CA ALA A 630 -31.58 24.30 -12.40
C ALA A 630 -32.55 23.37 -11.66
N ASN A 631 -32.36 22.05 -11.77
CA ASN A 631 -33.20 21.04 -11.11
C ASN A 631 -32.57 20.48 -9.82
N HIS A 632 -31.29 20.73 -9.57
CA HIS A 632 -30.55 20.14 -8.46
C HIS A 632 -31.10 20.58 -7.09
N PRO A 633 -31.27 19.67 -6.10
CA PRO A 633 -31.84 20.02 -4.79
C PRO A 633 -30.96 20.96 -3.96
N MET A 634 -29.65 21.03 -4.24
CA MET A 634 -28.76 21.99 -3.57
C MET A 634 -28.85 23.41 -4.14
N ASN A 635 -29.57 23.61 -5.26
CA ASN A 635 -29.87 24.94 -5.80
C ASN A 635 -31.10 25.52 -5.08
N PRO A 636 -30.97 26.55 -4.23
CA PRO A 636 -32.12 27.10 -3.51
C PRO A 636 -33.17 27.74 -4.42
N ALA A 637 -32.82 28.03 -5.69
CA ALA A 637 -33.75 28.54 -6.69
C ALA A 637 -34.45 27.44 -7.50
N SER A 638 -34.06 26.17 -7.35
CA SER A 638 -34.77 25.03 -7.94
C SER A 638 -36.17 24.93 -7.35
N PRO A 639 -37.19 24.49 -8.11
CA PRO A 639 -38.51 24.20 -7.56
C PRO A 639 -38.49 23.21 -6.38
N ASN A 640 -37.51 22.30 -6.36
CA ASN A 640 -37.28 21.34 -5.27
C ASN A 640 -36.03 21.68 -4.45
N GLY A 641 -35.59 22.94 -4.50
CA GLY A 641 -34.40 23.42 -3.83
C GLY A 641 -34.54 23.38 -2.31
N ILE A 642 -33.55 22.83 -1.63
CA ILE A 642 -33.44 22.87 -0.17
C ILE A 642 -32.83 24.21 0.22
N PRO A 643 -33.52 25.05 1.02
CA PRO A 643 -32.96 26.32 1.49
C PRO A 643 -31.61 26.13 2.19
N ILE A 644 -30.74 27.15 2.12
CA ILE A 644 -29.47 27.13 2.86
C ILE A 644 -29.78 27.09 4.36
N GLY A 645 -29.21 26.11 5.06
CA GLY A 645 -29.50 25.82 6.46
C GLY A 645 -30.76 24.96 6.68
N GLY A 646 -31.47 24.58 5.61
CA GLY A 646 -32.75 23.86 5.66
C GLY A 646 -32.65 22.33 5.64
N ILE A 647 -31.45 21.75 5.69
CA ILE A 647 -31.28 20.29 5.78
C ILE A 647 -31.67 19.85 7.20
N GLU A 648 -32.60 18.89 7.30
CA GLU A 648 -33.02 18.28 8.56
C GLU A 648 -31.97 17.28 9.06
N SER A 649 -31.65 17.33 10.35
CA SER A 649 -30.61 16.49 10.94
C SER A 649 -31.16 15.19 11.56
N PRO A 650 -30.42 14.07 11.46
CA PRO A 650 -30.86 12.76 11.96
C PRO A 650 -30.76 12.66 13.49
N SER A 651 -31.67 11.90 14.09
CA SER A 651 -31.58 11.48 15.50
C SER A 651 -30.64 10.26 15.67
N PRO A 652 -30.03 10.06 16.84
CA PRO A 652 -30.08 10.91 18.03
C PRO A 652 -29.21 12.16 17.89
N GLN A 653 -29.52 13.20 18.65
CA GLN A 653 -28.65 14.37 18.82
C GLN A 653 -27.91 14.24 20.15
N VAL A 654 -26.60 14.44 20.13
CA VAL A 654 -25.74 14.49 21.33
C VAL A 654 -25.06 15.85 21.44
N ASN A 655 -24.98 16.41 22.64
CA ASN A 655 -24.34 17.69 22.91
C ASN A 655 -22.85 17.48 23.21
N VAL A 656 -21.99 17.95 22.30
CA VAL A 656 -20.53 17.69 22.37
C VAL A 656 -19.92 18.32 23.62
N GLN A 657 -20.34 19.52 24.00
CA GLN A 657 -19.79 20.21 25.17
C GLN A 657 -20.26 19.56 26.48
N GLN A 658 -21.57 19.34 26.62
CA GLN A 658 -22.17 18.90 27.89
C GLN A 658 -21.93 17.41 28.17
N GLU A 659 -22.01 16.56 27.16
CA GLU A 659 -21.94 15.11 27.34
C GLU A 659 -20.52 14.57 27.21
N PHE A 660 -19.65 15.27 26.46
CA PHE A 660 -18.29 14.79 26.14
C PHE A 660 -17.20 15.82 26.46
N ASN A 661 -17.50 16.85 27.26
CA ASN A 661 -16.53 17.87 27.68
C ASN A 661 -15.76 18.49 26.50
N SER A 662 -16.47 18.75 25.39
CA SER A 662 -15.93 19.31 24.14
C SER A 662 -15.04 18.37 23.32
N ASP A 663 -14.94 17.08 23.68
CA ASP A 663 -14.24 16.07 22.89
C ASP A 663 -15.08 15.60 21.70
N ILE A 664 -14.69 16.09 20.51
CA ILE A 664 -15.39 15.80 19.25
C ILE A 664 -15.30 14.30 18.91
N GLN A 665 -14.15 13.66 19.12
CA GLN A 665 -13.95 12.27 18.74
C GLN A 665 -14.74 11.33 19.66
N ALA A 666 -14.78 11.62 20.96
CA ALA A 666 -15.60 10.87 21.90
C ALA A 666 -17.09 10.95 21.53
N ALA A 667 -17.58 12.14 21.15
CA ALA A 667 -18.95 12.32 20.70
C ALA A 667 -19.26 11.55 19.40
N ILE A 668 -18.34 11.57 18.41
CA ILE A 668 -18.45 10.74 17.20
C ILE A 668 -18.54 9.25 17.55
N ASN A 669 -17.71 8.79 18.50
CA ASN A 669 -17.66 7.39 18.90
C ASN A 669 -18.94 6.93 19.60
N ALA A 670 -19.60 7.83 20.34
CA ALA A 670 -20.85 7.56 21.03
C ALA A 670 -22.08 7.46 20.10
N LEU A 671 -22.02 8.04 18.89
CA LEU A 671 -23.10 7.92 17.92
C LEU A 671 -23.28 6.47 17.46
N PRO A 672 -24.54 6.01 17.31
CA PRO A 672 -24.83 4.66 16.84
C PRO A 672 -24.36 4.47 15.38
N ALA A 673 -24.29 3.20 14.94
CA ALA A 673 -23.87 2.88 13.58
C ALA A 673 -24.78 3.48 12.50
N THR A 674 -26.04 3.77 12.83
CA THR A 674 -27.01 4.45 11.96
C THR A 674 -26.72 5.94 11.77
N GLY A 675 -25.78 6.50 12.52
CA GLY A 675 -25.45 7.92 12.52
C GLY A 675 -26.23 8.73 13.55
N GLY A 676 -26.21 10.05 13.40
CA GLY A 676 -26.84 11.00 14.32
C GLY A 676 -26.26 12.40 14.18
N THR A 677 -26.56 13.25 15.16
CA THR A 677 -26.21 14.67 15.14
C THR A 677 -25.33 15.03 16.32
N LEU A 678 -24.22 15.69 16.03
CA LEU A 678 -23.36 16.36 17.00
C LEU A 678 -23.78 17.82 17.09
N PHE A 679 -24.28 18.23 18.26
CA PHE A 679 -24.67 19.60 18.54
C PHE A 679 -23.56 20.34 19.29
N PHE A 680 -23.16 21.49 18.75
CA PHE A 680 -22.11 22.37 19.27
C PHE A 680 -22.72 23.66 19.79
N GLU A 681 -22.72 23.83 21.11
CA GLU A 681 -23.03 25.10 21.77
C GLU A 681 -21.97 26.17 21.44
N PRO A 682 -22.31 27.47 21.57
CA PRO A 682 -21.32 28.55 21.42
C PRO A 682 -20.12 28.33 22.34
N GLY A 683 -18.92 28.35 21.78
CA GLY A 683 -17.72 27.98 22.52
C GLY A 683 -16.57 27.55 21.62
N THR A 684 -15.52 27.04 22.25
CA THR A 684 -14.29 26.62 21.59
C THR A 684 -14.10 25.12 21.80
N TYR A 685 -13.89 24.40 20.70
CA TYR A 685 -13.68 22.97 20.67
C TYR A 685 -12.28 22.71 20.16
N GLN A 686 -11.51 21.94 20.93
CA GLN A 686 -10.16 21.54 20.57
C GLN A 686 -10.18 20.05 20.18
N HIS A 687 -9.06 19.57 19.64
CA HIS A 687 -8.83 18.20 19.18
C HIS A 687 -9.22 17.92 17.73
N ASN A 688 -8.33 17.17 17.08
CA ASN A 688 -8.58 16.59 15.77
C ASN A 688 -9.60 15.47 15.88
N PHE A 689 -10.34 15.22 14.81
CA PHE A 689 -11.30 14.14 14.73
C PHE A 689 -11.15 13.35 13.43
N THR A 690 -11.61 12.11 13.48
CA THR A 690 -11.65 11.20 12.35
C THR A 690 -13.06 10.62 12.24
N LEU A 691 -13.60 10.70 11.03
CA LEU A 691 -14.88 10.12 10.67
C LEU A 691 -14.65 9.08 9.57
N VAL A 692 -14.29 7.87 10.00
CA VAL A 692 -13.95 6.77 9.11
C VAL A 692 -15.05 5.70 9.14
N GLY A 693 -15.61 5.35 7.98
CA GLY A 693 -16.57 4.26 7.86
C GLY A 693 -17.99 4.56 8.35
N LYS A 694 -18.29 5.81 8.72
CA LYS A 694 -19.61 6.24 9.20
C LYS A 694 -20.31 7.11 8.16
N SER A 695 -21.64 7.03 8.11
CA SER A 695 -22.53 7.89 7.31
C SER A 695 -23.58 8.52 8.19
N ASN A 696 -24.35 9.47 7.64
CA ASN A 696 -25.50 10.08 8.32
C ASN A 696 -25.07 10.82 9.59
N ILE A 697 -24.01 11.64 9.50
CA ILE A 697 -23.43 12.37 10.64
C ILE A 697 -23.50 13.87 10.39
N HIS A 698 -24.23 14.58 11.24
CA HIS A 698 -24.39 16.02 11.11
C HIS A 698 -23.67 16.75 12.25
N PHE A 699 -22.92 17.80 11.92
CA PHE A 699 -22.23 18.70 12.83
C PHE A 699 -22.95 20.06 12.77
N ILE A 700 -23.70 20.39 13.82
CA ILE A 700 -24.55 21.59 13.80
C ILE A 700 -24.29 22.49 15.00
N SER A 701 -24.39 23.79 14.78
CA SER A 701 -24.43 24.79 15.84
C SER A 701 -25.59 25.75 15.63
N SER A 702 -26.06 26.38 16.70
CA SER A 702 -26.88 27.60 16.62
C SER A 702 -26.06 28.84 16.21
N GLY A 703 -24.73 28.73 16.13
CA GLY A 703 -23.78 29.79 15.83
C GLY A 703 -22.81 30.02 17.01
N GLY A 704 -21.60 30.51 16.71
CA GLY A 704 -20.59 30.84 17.72
C GLY A 704 -19.72 29.67 18.20
N ALA A 705 -19.92 28.47 17.68
CA ALA A 705 -19.03 27.34 17.92
C ALA A 705 -17.79 27.43 17.00
N THR A 706 -16.60 27.41 17.61
CA THR A 706 -15.30 27.47 16.91
C THR A 706 -14.52 26.19 17.18
N ILE A 707 -14.19 25.46 16.11
CA ILE A 707 -13.32 24.29 16.13
C ILE A 707 -11.90 24.77 15.81
N LEU A 708 -11.00 24.63 16.78
CA LEU A 708 -9.60 25.04 16.67
C LEU A 708 -8.73 23.93 16.10
N GLY A 709 -7.83 24.32 15.21
CA GLY A 709 -6.77 23.47 14.75
C GLY A 709 -5.71 23.19 15.81
N GLY A 710 -5.52 21.92 16.17
CA GLY A 710 -4.37 21.53 16.97
C GLY A 710 -3.08 21.63 16.15
N ARG A 711 -1.99 22.10 16.77
CA ARG A 711 -0.64 21.79 16.26
C ARG A 711 -0.52 20.25 16.20
N PRO A 712 -0.06 19.63 15.10
CA PRO A 712 0.23 18.21 15.09
C PRO A 712 1.32 17.96 16.12
N GLN A 713 0.97 17.52 17.33
CA GLN A 713 1.98 17.31 18.36
C GLN A 713 2.72 15.98 18.20
N ASP A 714 2.21 14.98 17.47
CA ASP A 714 2.83 13.64 17.50
C ASP A 714 2.77 12.77 16.23
N THR A 715 2.17 13.19 15.10
CA THR A 715 2.09 12.32 13.89
C THR A 715 3.30 12.40 12.96
N GLY A 716 4.25 13.33 13.19
CA GLY A 716 5.45 13.48 12.36
C GLY A 716 5.21 14.06 10.97
N HIS A 717 3.96 14.21 10.52
CA HIS A 717 3.60 14.83 9.25
C HIS A 717 2.99 16.23 9.49
N PRO A 718 3.66 17.33 9.10
CA PRO A 718 3.17 18.70 9.36
C PRO A 718 1.89 19.09 8.58
N THR A 719 1.28 18.16 7.83
CA THR A 719 0.22 18.42 6.85
C THR A 719 -1.14 17.83 7.21
N ASP A 720 -1.28 17.17 8.36
CA ASP A 720 -2.52 16.49 8.72
C ASP A 720 -3.66 17.51 9.02
N PRO A 721 -4.86 17.34 8.45
CA PRO A 721 -6.03 18.20 8.70
C PRO A 721 -6.62 17.98 10.11
N PHE A 722 -7.49 18.89 10.57
CA PHE A 722 -8.21 18.70 11.86
C PHE A 722 -9.19 17.55 11.80
N GLY A 723 -9.91 17.45 10.68
CA GLY A 723 -10.91 16.44 10.44
C GLY A 723 -10.54 15.62 9.22
N THR A 724 -10.40 14.30 9.39
CA THR A 724 -10.33 13.37 8.27
C THR A 724 -11.66 12.65 8.13
N ILE A 725 -12.31 12.80 6.99
CA ILE A 725 -13.58 12.16 6.67
C ILE A 725 -13.32 11.17 5.55
N ALA A 726 -13.45 9.88 5.85
CA ALA A 726 -13.12 8.82 4.90
C ALA A 726 -14.14 7.67 4.93
N THR A 727 -14.38 7.05 3.77
CA THR A 727 -15.27 5.88 3.72
C THR A 727 -14.69 4.65 4.40
N CYS A 728 -13.36 4.52 4.38
CA CYS A 728 -12.66 3.40 4.97
C CYS A 728 -11.27 3.87 5.45
N PRO A 729 -10.59 3.08 6.30
CA PRO A 729 -9.25 3.41 6.76
C PRO A 729 -8.25 3.59 5.62
N GLN A 730 -8.38 2.81 4.53
CA GLN A 730 -7.49 2.90 3.37
C GLN A 730 -7.57 4.27 2.71
N ALA A 731 -8.75 4.87 2.61
CA ALA A 731 -8.95 6.20 2.02
C ALA A 731 -8.47 7.33 2.93
N ALA A 732 -8.22 7.07 4.22
CA ALA A 732 -7.68 8.08 5.14
C ALA A 732 -6.20 8.39 4.86
N ASP A 733 -5.54 7.69 3.94
CA ASP A 733 -4.16 7.89 3.51
C ASP A 733 -4.13 7.90 1.97
N TYR A 734 -3.63 8.97 1.37
CA TYR A 734 -3.80 9.18 -0.07
C TYR A 734 -2.94 8.19 -0.85
N ASP A 735 -1.64 8.21 -0.61
CA ASP A 735 -0.67 7.36 -1.29
C ASP A 735 -1.03 5.88 -1.03
N GLY A 736 -1.35 5.56 0.22
CA GLY A 736 -1.84 4.24 0.59
C GLY A 736 -3.13 3.82 -0.11
N PHE A 737 -4.05 4.73 -0.42
CA PHE A 737 -5.26 4.43 -1.18
C PHE A 737 -4.97 4.23 -2.66
N ILE A 738 -4.15 5.10 -3.27
CA ILE A 738 -3.75 5.03 -4.68
C ILE A 738 -3.03 3.71 -4.96
N ASP A 739 -2.06 3.34 -4.13
CA ASP A 739 -1.29 2.11 -4.32
C ASP A 739 -2.21 0.88 -4.27
N LYS A 740 -3.05 0.80 -3.23
CA LYS A 740 -3.94 -0.35 -3.02
C LYS A 740 -5.02 -0.45 -4.09
N ILE A 741 -5.58 0.66 -4.57
CA ILE A 741 -6.59 0.65 -5.65
C ILE A 741 -5.98 0.42 -7.04
N THR A 742 -4.65 0.54 -7.17
CA THR A 742 -3.96 0.35 -8.45
C THR A 742 -3.40 -1.06 -8.59
N ILE A 743 -2.80 -1.59 -7.54
CA ILE A 743 -2.10 -2.87 -7.56
C ILE A 743 -3.12 -3.98 -7.34
N LYS A 744 -3.62 -4.59 -8.42
CA LYS A 744 -4.62 -5.69 -8.34
C LYS A 744 -4.17 -6.90 -7.51
N SER A 745 -2.86 -7.10 -7.36
CA SER A 745 -2.27 -8.13 -6.51
C SER A 745 -2.15 -7.73 -5.04
N ASP A 746 -2.43 -6.46 -4.70
CA ASP A 746 -2.43 -6.00 -3.32
C ASP A 746 -3.56 -6.71 -2.55
N PRO A 747 -3.28 -7.27 -1.37
CA PRO A 747 -4.28 -7.98 -0.57
C PRO A 747 -5.49 -7.11 -0.19
N LEU A 748 -5.37 -5.78 -0.23
CA LEU A 748 -6.43 -4.83 0.08
C LEU A 748 -7.08 -4.23 -1.18
N TYR A 749 -6.71 -4.66 -2.39
CA TYR A 749 -7.26 -4.11 -3.64
C TYR A 749 -8.79 -4.13 -3.65
N GLN A 750 -9.41 -5.30 -3.44
CA GLN A 750 -10.87 -5.41 -3.50
C GLN A 750 -11.56 -4.59 -2.41
N ALA A 751 -11.04 -4.61 -1.17
CA ALA A 751 -11.57 -3.79 -0.09
C ALA A 751 -11.46 -2.27 -0.40
N THR A 752 -10.42 -1.86 -1.13
CA THR A 752 -10.19 -0.48 -1.54
C THR A 752 -11.12 -0.08 -2.69
N VAL A 753 -11.34 -0.98 -3.66
CA VAL A 753 -12.36 -0.82 -4.72
C VAL A 753 -13.76 -0.72 -4.10
N ASP A 754 -14.09 -1.60 -3.15
CA ASP A 754 -15.38 -1.57 -2.47
C ASP A 754 -15.57 -0.28 -1.68
N CYS A 755 -14.49 0.25 -1.09
CA CYS A 755 -14.49 1.56 -0.44
C CYS A 755 -14.73 2.70 -1.45
N ALA A 756 -14.09 2.66 -2.62
CA ALA A 756 -14.31 3.62 -3.69
C ALA A 756 -15.75 3.60 -4.25
N MET A 757 -16.35 2.41 -4.32
CA MET A 757 -17.70 2.23 -4.88
C MET A 757 -18.81 2.47 -3.83
N ASN A 758 -18.59 2.07 -2.57
CA ASN A 758 -19.58 2.14 -1.48
C ASN A 758 -19.34 3.31 -0.52
N ARG A 759 -19.21 4.49 -1.12
CA ARG A 759 -18.85 5.73 -0.43
C ARG A 759 -19.85 6.11 0.66
N LYS A 760 -19.32 6.41 1.83
CA LYS A 760 -20.07 6.99 2.94
C LYS A 760 -20.44 8.44 2.62
N GLY A 761 -21.62 8.82 3.06
CA GLY A 761 -22.13 10.16 2.83
C GLY A 761 -23.19 10.59 3.81
N ASN A 762 -23.97 11.60 3.40
CA ASN A 762 -24.89 12.33 4.24
C ASN A 762 -24.16 12.93 5.45
N ILE A 763 -23.20 13.82 5.16
CA ILE A 763 -22.37 14.49 6.16
C ILE A 763 -22.58 15.99 6.05
N TYR A 764 -23.07 16.61 7.12
CA TYR A 764 -23.54 17.99 7.10
C TYR A 764 -22.83 18.85 8.13
N PHE A 765 -22.42 20.06 7.74
CA PHE A 765 -21.84 21.06 8.63
C PHE A 765 -22.66 22.34 8.59
N LYS A 766 -23.08 22.86 9.75
CA LYS A 766 -23.96 24.03 9.83
C LYS A 766 -23.55 25.02 10.92
N ASN A 767 -23.37 26.29 10.53
CA ASN A 767 -23.11 27.42 11.43
C ASN A 767 -21.84 27.26 12.31
N LEU A 768 -20.79 26.62 11.78
CA LEU A 768 -19.53 26.37 12.48
C LEU A 768 -18.42 27.32 12.01
N ILE A 769 -17.44 27.57 12.87
CA ILE A 769 -16.19 28.25 12.51
C ILE A 769 -15.06 27.24 12.62
N PHE A 770 -14.30 27.03 11.55
CA PHE A 770 -13.03 26.32 11.56
C PHE A 770 -11.89 27.34 11.57
N ASP A 771 -11.08 27.32 12.63
CA ASP A 771 -10.01 28.29 12.85
C ASP A 771 -8.66 27.56 12.94
N GLY A 772 -7.78 27.78 11.96
CA GLY A 772 -6.46 27.17 11.92
C GLY A 772 -5.41 27.81 12.81
N GLN A 773 -5.77 28.85 13.56
CA GLN A 773 -4.92 29.55 14.53
C GLN A 773 -3.57 30.05 13.98
N ASN A 774 -3.47 30.25 12.66
CA ASN A 774 -2.25 30.52 11.92
C ASN A 774 -1.17 29.45 12.14
N THR A 775 -1.58 28.19 12.34
CA THR A 775 -0.66 27.05 12.50
C THR A 775 -1.00 25.88 11.61
N ALA A 776 -2.25 25.78 11.16
CA ALA A 776 -2.73 24.64 10.41
C ALA A 776 -2.83 24.89 8.92
N ILE A 777 -2.59 23.87 8.11
CA ILE A 777 -2.65 24.00 6.66
C ILE A 777 -4.08 23.74 6.13
N SER A 778 -4.82 22.80 6.74
CA SER A 778 -6.17 22.41 6.31
C SER A 778 -7.08 22.13 7.51
N ALA A 779 -8.38 22.40 7.37
CA ALA A 779 -9.39 22.04 8.35
C ALA A 779 -9.88 20.61 8.13
N LEU A 780 -10.24 20.28 6.90
CA LEU A 780 -10.91 19.02 6.58
C LEU A 780 -10.29 18.37 5.34
N ARG A 781 -10.14 17.05 5.41
CA ARG A 781 -9.88 16.18 4.26
C ARG A 781 -11.07 15.28 3.98
N LEU A 782 -11.48 15.22 2.71
CA LEU A 782 -12.59 14.41 2.22
C LEU A 782 -12.06 13.31 1.31
N ALA A 783 -12.22 12.05 1.70
CA ALA A 783 -11.61 10.92 0.99
C ALA A 783 -12.58 9.76 0.74
N ALA A 784 -12.76 9.38 -0.51
CA ALA A 784 -13.70 8.39 -1.00
C ALA A 784 -15.12 8.61 -0.47
N THR A 785 -15.57 9.85 -0.31
CA THR A 785 -16.85 10.20 0.33
C THR A 785 -17.84 10.81 -0.65
N ARG A 786 -19.09 10.95 -0.24
CA ARG A 786 -20.12 11.61 -1.05
C ARG A 786 -21.15 12.37 -0.21
N ASP A 787 -21.95 13.21 -0.86
CA ASP A 787 -23.11 13.86 -0.26
C ASP A 787 -22.74 14.65 1.00
N ILE A 788 -21.87 15.66 0.84
CA ILE A 788 -21.33 16.51 1.91
C ILE A 788 -21.77 17.96 1.69
N VAL A 789 -22.31 18.62 2.72
CA VAL A 789 -22.78 20.01 2.62
C VAL A 789 -22.24 20.86 3.77
N PHE A 790 -21.78 22.06 3.43
CA PHE A 790 -21.36 23.11 4.37
C PHE A 790 -22.29 24.32 4.23
N ASP A 791 -23.09 24.59 5.26
CA ASP A 791 -24.00 25.75 5.31
C ASP A 791 -23.58 26.76 6.37
N ASN A 792 -23.41 28.02 5.97
CA ASN A 792 -23.07 29.12 6.88
C ASN A 792 -21.80 28.85 7.70
N VAL A 793 -20.84 28.12 7.12
CA VAL A 793 -19.57 27.79 7.76
C VAL A 793 -18.56 28.92 7.50
N THR A 794 -17.65 29.16 8.43
CA THR A 794 -16.51 30.07 8.24
C THR A 794 -15.19 29.31 8.37
N PHE A 795 -14.27 29.53 7.43
CA PHE A 795 -12.89 29.05 7.50
C PHE A 795 -11.94 30.24 7.67
N GLN A 796 -11.06 30.22 8.66
CA GLN A 796 -10.11 31.31 8.92
C GLN A 796 -8.77 30.83 9.50
N ASN A 797 -7.72 31.64 9.33
CA ASN A 797 -6.41 31.49 9.98
C ASN A 797 -5.60 30.21 9.64
N PHE A 798 -5.53 29.76 8.39
CA PHE A 798 -4.71 28.63 7.88
C PHE A 798 -3.36 29.03 7.22
N ILE A 799 -2.25 28.37 7.55
CA ILE A 799 -0.95 28.76 6.99
C ILE A 799 -0.76 28.37 5.52
N LYS A 800 0.22 29.01 4.87
CA LYS A 800 0.57 28.83 3.46
C LYS A 800 1.90 28.09 3.35
N GLU A 801 1.89 26.78 3.11
CA GLU A 801 3.15 26.03 3.03
C GLU A 801 3.32 25.16 1.78
N LEU A 802 2.25 24.64 1.16
CA LEU A 802 2.39 23.61 0.13
C LEU A 802 1.44 23.80 -1.08
N PRO A 803 1.90 23.43 -2.29
CA PRO A 803 1.05 23.40 -3.48
C PRO A 803 -0.10 22.39 -3.30
N HIS A 804 -1.29 22.74 -3.76
CA HIS A 804 -2.53 21.94 -3.65
C HIS A 804 -3.12 21.80 -2.23
N TYR A 805 -2.98 22.83 -1.39
CA TYR A 805 -3.62 22.87 -0.07
C TYR A 805 -4.64 24.00 0.07
N ALA A 806 -5.68 23.73 0.86
CA ALA A 806 -6.77 24.63 1.18
C ALA A 806 -7.40 24.26 2.53
N PRO A 807 -8.17 25.15 3.18
CA PRO A 807 -8.94 24.81 4.37
C PRO A 807 -9.80 23.55 4.21
N VAL A 808 -10.33 23.27 3.02
CA VAL A 808 -10.95 21.98 2.72
C VAL A 808 -10.29 21.39 1.48
N ILE A 809 -9.76 20.18 1.66
CA ILE A 809 -9.17 19.37 0.59
C ILE A 809 -10.03 18.13 0.38
N GLY A 810 -10.18 17.69 -0.86
CA GLY A 810 -10.74 16.38 -1.16
C GLY A 810 -10.23 15.88 -2.49
N HIS A 811 -9.74 14.65 -2.53
CA HIS A 811 -8.95 14.22 -3.69
C HIS A 811 -9.14 12.75 -4.05
N GLU A 812 -9.78 11.94 -3.23
CA GLU A 812 -10.06 10.54 -3.54
C GLU A 812 -11.53 10.34 -3.90
N ILE A 813 -11.91 10.29 -5.19
CA ILE A 813 -13.22 9.74 -5.62
C ILE A 813 -14.41 10.37 -4.85
N ILE A 814 -14.53 11.70 -4.86
CA ILE A 814 -15.56 12.44 -4.12
C ILE A 814 -16.74 12.87 -5.00
N ASN A 815 -17.98 12.76 -4.48
CA ASN A 815 -19.19 13.18 -5.21
C ASN A 815 -20.09 14.09 -4.36
N ASN A 816 -20.84 14.98 -5.00
CA ASN A 816 -21.92 15.75 -4.39
C ASN A 816 -21.48 16.56 -3.15
N VAL A 817 -20.44 17.39 -3.31
CA VAL A 817 -19.86 18.23 -2.23
C VAL A 817 -20.21 19.71 -2.43
N TRP A 818 -20.83 20.34 -1.44
CA TRP A 818 -21.38 21.70 -1.57
C TRP A 818 -21.01 22.65 -0.45
N PHE A 819 -20.72 23.89 -0.83
CA PHE A 819 -20.44 25.02 0.06
C PHE A 819 -21.47 26.12 -0.20
N ARG A 820 -22.34 26.40 0.77
CA ARG A 820 -23.46 27.34 0.62
C ARG A 820 -23.41 28.41 1.70
N ASN A 821 -23.33 29.67 1.28
CA ASN A 821 -23.17 30.82 2.17
C ASN A 821 -21.95 30.66 3.11
N VAL A 822 -20.85 30.12 2.60
CA VAL A 822 -19.60 29.92 3.36
C VAL A 822 -18.76 31.19 3.29
N THR A 823 -18.03 31.51 4.36
CA THR A 823 -17.04 32.60 4.37
C THR A 823 -15.63 32.03 4.48
N PHE A 824 -14.77 32.36 3.51
CA PHE A 824 -13.36 32.03 3.51
C PHE A 824 -12.54 33.28 3.83
N ARG A 825 -11.92 33.29 5.00
CA ARG A 825 -10.98 34.34 5.42
C ARG A 825 -9.55 33.94 5.05
N PRO A 826 -8.71 34.93 4.72
CA PRO A 826 -7.56 34.70 3.86
C PRO A 826 -6.36 34.25 4.66
N THR A 827 -5.94 33.02 4.41
CA THR A 827 -4.80 32.36 5.05
C THR A 827 -4.67 31.02 4.29
N GLY A 828 -3.69 30.89 3.39
CA GLY A 828 -3.50 29.70 2.53
C GLY A 828 -3.18 30.01 1.06
N ILE A 829 -3.11 28.97 0.22
CA ILE A 829 -2.92 29.13 -1.24
C ILE A 829 -4.27 29.25 -1.97
N TYR A 830 -5.22 28.37 -1.65
CA TYR A 830 -6.59 28.33 -2.18
C TYR A 830 -7.62 28.30 -1.03
N ALA A 831 -8.85 28.72 -1.32
CA ALA A 831 -9.99 28.60 -0.39
C ALA A 831 -10.54 27.16 -0.35
N ILE A 832 -10.51 26.47 -1.50
CA ILE A 832 -10.92 25.07 -1.64
C ILE A 832 -10.00 24.38 -2.65
N TYR A 833 -9.65 23.12 -2.36
CA TYR A 833 -9.00 22.21 -3.30
C TYR A 833 -9.85 20.93 -3.45
N MET A 834 -10.27 20.62 -4.68
CA MET A 834 -11.00 19.39 -4.99
C MET A 834 -10.37 18.72 -6.19
N ASP A 835 -10.00 17.44 -6.09
CA ASP A 835 -9.41 16.66 -7.18
C ASP A 835 -10.29 15.44 -7.47
N GLY A 836 -10.80 15.35 -8.70
CA GLY A 836 -11.74 14.33 -9.16
C GLY A 836 -13.16 14.43 -8.60
N LEU A 837 -13.67 15.64 -8.35
CA LEU A 837 -15.03 15.87 -7.83
C LEU A 837 -16.12 15.73 -8.91
N HIS A 838 -17.10 14.87 -8.69
CA HIS A 838 -18.30 14.79 -9.54
C HIS A 838 -19.52 15.40 -8.84
N GLY A 839 -20.07 16.46 -9.43
CA GLY A 839 -21.23 17.16 -8.90
C GLY A 839 -20.88 17.91 -7.61
N GLY A 840 -20.85 19.23 -7.66
CA GLY A 840 -20.58 20.01 -6.45
C GLY A 840 -20.29 21.45 -6.74
N GLY A 841 -19.92 22.19 -5.69
CA GLY A 841 -19.37 23.52 -5.86
C GLY A 841 -19.74 24.50 -4.75
N VAL A 842 -19.64 25.79 -5.10
CA VAL A 842 -19.66 26.90 -4.15
C VAL A 842 -20.73 27.90 -4.58
N ILE A 843 -21.70 28.14 -3.70
CA ILE A 843 -22.81 29.05 -3.97
C ILE A 843 -23.01 30.08 -2.88
N ASN A 844 -23.36 31.30 -3.28
CA ASN A 844 -23.66 32.44 -2.41
C ASN A 844 -22.60 32.68 -1.33
N SER A 845 -21.35 32.31 -1.58
CA SER A 845 -20.27 32.33 -0.60
C SER A 845 -19.39 33.56 -0.76
N ARG A 846 -18.64 33.89 0.29
CA ARG A 846 -17.74 35.04 0.33
C ARG A 846 -16.29 34.60 0.47
N VAL A 847 -15.43 35.09 -0.40
CA VAL A 847 -13.98 34.86 -0.35
C VAL A 847 -13.27 36.21 -0.15
N GLU A 848 -12.57 36.35 0.97
CA GLU A 848 -11.80 37.54 1.30
C GLU A 848 -10.43 37.55 0.59
N SER A 849 -9.77 38.72 0.58
CA SER A 849 -8.51 38.93 -0.16
C SER A 849 -7.31 38.29 0.54
N GLY A 850 -6.46 37.57 -0.18
CA GLY A 850 -5.17 37.07 0.33
C GLY A 850 -4.79 35.63 -0.07
N PHE A 851 -5.59 34.99 -0.93
CA PHE A 851 -5.23 33.73 -1.58
C PHE A 851 -4.26 33.95 -2.74
N ASN A 852 -3.16 33.20 -2.76
CA ASN A 852 -1.99 33.53 -3.58
C ASN A 852 -2.05 33.00 -5.02
N SER A 853 -2.63 31.81 -5.22
CA SER A 853 -2.60 31.12 -6.52
C SER A 853 -3.98 30.96 -7.15
N GLY A 854 -5.03 31.39 -6.46
CA GLY A 854 -6.41 31.30 -6.91
C GLY A 854 -7.36 31.14 -5.73
N ASN A 855 -8.66 31.31 -5.96
CA ASN A 855 -9.66 31.10 -4.92
C ASN A 855 -10.07 29.62 -4.88
N PHE A 856 -10.47 29.04 -6.01
CA PHE A 856 -10.89 27.64 -6.08
C PHE A 856 -9.99 26.83 -7.02
N LEU A 857 -9.47 25.70 -6.56
CA LEU A 857 -8.69 24.78 -7.38
C LEU A 857 -9.45 23.46 -7.55
N ILE A 858 -9.84 23.13 -8.78
CA ILE A 858 -10.69 21.98 -9.09
C ILE A 858 -10.05 21.10 -10.17
N LEU A 859 -9.44 19.98 -9.80
CA LEU A 859 -8.61 19.17 -10.69
C LEU A 859 -9.27 17.85 -11.11
N THR A 860 -8.81 17.27 -12.23
CA THR A 860 -9.04 15.88 -12.63
C THR A 860 -8.04 15.02 -11.89
N ASN A 861 -8.53 13.99 -11.18
CA ASN A 861 -7.65 13.05 -10.51
C ASN A 861 -7.40 11.81 -11.40
N ASP A 862 -6.33 11.86 -12.19
CA ASP A 862 -5.90 10.70 -12.99
C ASP A 862 -5.43 9.53 -12.11
N ASP A 863 -4.95 9.81 -10.90
CA ASP A 863 -4.37 8.84 -9.98
C ASP A 863 -5.43 7.85 -9.49
N VAL A 864 -6.70 8.25 -9.41
CA VAL A 864 -7.85 7.38 -9.06
C VAL A 864 -8.78 7.03 -10.22
N THR A 865 -8.51 7.49 -11.45
CA THR A 865 -9.30 7.06 -12.61
C THR A 865 -9.01 5.59 -12.88
N ARG A 866 -9.97 4.68 -12.68
CA ARG A 866 -9.76 3.23 -12.77
C ARG A 866 -11.05 2.56 -13.20
N ASP A 867 -10.95 1.51 -14.01
CA ASP A 867 -12.03 0.54 -14.24
C ASP A 867 -12.21 -0.26 -12.93
N LEU A 868 -13.11 0.23 -12.08
CA LEU A 868 -13.35 -0.28 -10.71
C LEU A 868 -14.23 -1.52 -10.76
N ASN A 869 -15.13 -1.62 -11.74
CA ASN A 869 -16.01 -2.77 -11.92
C ASN A 869 -15.35 -3.93 -12.71
N ASN A 870 -14.18 -3.69 -13.32
CA ASN A 870 -13.40 -4.63 -14.14
C ASN A 870 -14.11 -5.13 -15.40
N ASP A 871 -15.01 -4.34 -16.00
CA ASP A 871 -15.72 -4.70 -17.22
C ASP A 871 -14.96 -4.34 -18.52
N GLY A 872 -13.81 -3.65 -18.39
CA GLY A 872 -12.97 -3.22 -19.49
C GLY A 872 -13.39 -1.89 -20.13
N VAL A 873 -14.39 -1.21 -19.56
CA VAL A 873 -14.88 0.11 -19.96
C VAL A 873 -14.70 1.07 -18.79
N TYR A 874 -14.25 2.30 -19.09
CA TYR A 874 -14.19 3.34 -18.07
C TYR A 874 -15.50 4.11 -18.08
N ASP A 875 -16.36 3.82 -17.11
CA ASP A 875 -17.61 4.56 -16.96
C ASP A 875 -17.36 6.03 -16.63
N ALA A 876 -18.36 6.89 -16.87
CA ALA A 876 -18.26 8.32 -16.53
C ALA A 876 -17.98 8.55 -15.04
N GLU A 877 -18.50 7.69 -14.17
CA GLU A 877 -18.18 7.72 -12.74
C GLU A 877 -16.76 7.23 -12.44
N GLU A 878 -16.16 6.38 -13.26
CA GLU A 878 -14.81 5.85 -13.05
C GLU A 878 -13.71 6.76 -13.59
N GLN A 879 -14.05 7.57 -14.60
CA GLN A 879 -13.24 8.67 -15.08
C GLN A 879 -13.34 9.81 -14.08
N ARG A 880 -12.34 9.97 -13.21
CA ARG A 880 -12.31 11.00 -12.17
C ARG A 880 -11.87 12.36 -12.70
N ILE A 881 -12.45 12.74 -13.84
CA ILE A 881 -12.47 14.11 -14.33
C ILE A 881 -13.38 14.92 -13.41
N SER A 882 -12.91 16.05 -12.88
CA SER A 882 -13.85 16.92 -12.16
C SER A 882 -14.94 17.37 -13.12
N ASP A 883 -16.21 17.18 -12.73
CA ASP A 883 -17.33 17.35 -13.65
C ASP A 883 -18.59 17.85 -12.92
N TYR A 884 -19.44 18.60 -13.63
CA TYR A 884 -20.66 19.21 -13.07
C TYR A 884 -20.38 20.11 -11.85
N ILE A 885 -19.45 21.06 -12.04
CA ILE A 885 -18.98 21.97 -11.00
C ILE A 885 -19.72 23.30 -11.08
N VAL A 886 -20.27 23.80 -9.97
CA VAL A 886 -21.07 25.03 -9.94
C VAL A 886 -20.44 26.08 -9.03
N LEU A 887 -20.13 27.24 -9.59
CA LEU A 887 -19.71 28.44 -8.87
C LEU A 887 -20.74 29.55 -9.12
N GLN A 888 -21.68 29.74 -8.20
CA GLN A 888 -22.80 30.66 -8.41
C GLN A 888 -23.00 31.70 -7.31
N GLY A 889 -23.15 32.98 -7.68
CA GLY A 889 -23.58 34.01 -6.73
C GLY A 889 -22.53 34.36 -5.67
N ASN A 890 -21.25 34.01 -5.89
CA ASN A 890 -20.20 34.25 -4.91
C ASN A 890 -19.70 35.69 -4.98
N THR A 891 -19.24 36.21 -3.84
CA THR A 891 -18.54 37.50 -3.73
C THR A 891 -17.07 37.27 -3.42
N ILE A 892 -16.18 37.67 -4.32
CA ILE A 892 -14.74 37.38 -4.23
C ILE A 892 -13.97 38.70 -4.22
N ALA A 893 -13.20 38.96 -3.18
CA ALA A 893 -12.50 40.23 -3.02
C ALA A 893 -11.40 40.44 -4.08
N THR A 894 -10.36 39.60 -4.06
CA THR A 894 -9.26 39.62 -5.04
C THR A 894 -8.63 38.23 -5.16
N GLY A 895 -7.75 38.01 -6.14
CA GLY A 895 -6.95 36.79 -6.25
C GLY A 895 -6.32 36.62 -7.63
N ASP A 896 -5.48 35.59 -7.80
CA ASP A 896 -4.94 35.28 -9.13
C ASP A 896 -6.05 34.81 -10.09
N SER A 897 -6.85 33.83 -9.66
CA SER A 897 -8.02 33.35 -10.40
C SER A 897 -9.24 33.19 -9.49
N VAL A 898 -10.47 33.33 -10.01
CA VAL A 898 -11.65 32.83 -9.27
C VAL A 898 -11.58 31.31 -9.21
N VAL A 899 -11.33 30.67 -10.35
CA VAL A 899 -11.19 29.22 -10.42
C VAL A 899 -10.06 28.83 -11.35
N ALA A 900 -9.27 27.87 -10.93
CA ALA A 900 -8.37 27.11 -11.80
C ALA A 900 -8.86 25.66 -11.85
N ALA A 901 -9.09 25.13 -13.05
CA ALA A 901 -9.71 23.83 -13.18
C ALA A 901 -9.15 22.97 -14.31
N THR A 902 -8.99 21.67 -14.05
CA THR A 902 -8.98 20.61 -15.08
C THR A 902 -10.32 19.89 -14.98
N ALA A 903 -11.40 20.53 -15.47
CA ALA A 903 -12.77 20.08 -15.25
C ALA A 903 -13.69 20.28 -16.47
N GLY A 904 -14.64 19.34 -16.64
CA GLY A 904 -15.75 19.42 -17.59
C GLY A 904 -16.99 20.06 -16.96
N HIS A 905 -17.95 20.45 -17.79
CA HIS A 905 -19.29 20.90 -17.39
C HIS A 905 -19.26 21.86 -16.17
N VAL A 906 -18.43 22.91 -16.25
CA VAL A 906 -18.28 23.90 -15.17
C VAL A 906 -19.23 25.08 -15.41
N LEU A 907 -20.09 25.40 -14.43
CA LEU A 907 -20.98 26.56 -14.45
C LEU A 907 -20.45 27.68 -13.54
N ILE A 908 -19.97 28.77 -14.11
CA ILE A 908 -19.55 29.99 -13.39
C ILE A 908 -20.60 31.07 -13.64
N LYS A 909 -21.51 31.30 -12.69
CA LYS A 909 -22.71 32.12 -12.92
C LYS A 909 -22.95 33.20 -11.86
N ASN A 910 -23.27 34.43 -12.27
CA ASN A 910 -23.70 35.50 -11.37
C ASN A 910 -22.70 35.82 -10.23
N ASN A 911 -21.40 35.57 -10.40
CA ASN A 911 -20.41 35.90 -9.36
C ASN A 911 -20.03 37.39 -9.46
N THR A 912 -19.74 37.99 -8.31
CA THR A 912 -19.18 39.36 -8.22
C THR A 912 -17.76 39.28 -7.71
N THR A 913 -16.81 39.86 -8.43
CA THR A 913 -15.39 39.83 -8.07
C THR A 913 -14.81 41.24 -8.04
N GLY A 914 -13.87 41.50 -7.13
CA GLY A 914 -13.01 42.68 -7.22
C GLY A 914 -11.95 42.49 -8.31
N GLY A 915 -10.70 42.90 -8.02
CA GLY A 915 -9.58 42.75 -8.95
C GLY A 915 -8.99 41.35 -8.96
N VAL A 916 -8.96 40.71 -10.14
CA VAL A 916 -8.38 39.38 -10.34
C VAL A 916 -7.40 39.38 -11.52
N ASN A 917 -6.40 38.48 -11.52
CA ASN A 917 -5.60 38.32 -12.75
C ASN A 917 -6.44 37.63 -13.83
N ARG A 918 -7.27 36.66 -13.42
CA ARG A 918 -8.12 35.83 -14.28
C ARG A 918 -9.46 35.54 -13.65
N LEU A 919 -10.54 35.46 -14.43
CA LEU A 919 -11.77 34.88 -13.90
C LEU A 919 -11.60 33.36 -13.81
N ALA A 920 -11.27 32.70 -14.92
CA ALA A 920 -11.16 31.25 -14.96
C ALA A 920 -9.90 30.78 -15.70
N ILE A 921 -9.29 29.71 -15.20
CA ILE A 921 -8.24 28.95 -15.89
C ILE A 921 -8.78 27.55 -16.16
N PHE A 922 -8.73 27.12 -17.41
CA PHE A 922 -9.09 25.77 -17.82
C PHE A 922 -7.88 25.07 -18.42
N ASP A 923 -7.40 24.07 -17.71
CA ASP A 923 -6.28 23.25 -18.10
C ASP A 923 -6.77 21.90 -18.63
N THR A 924 -6.03 21.29 -19.55
CA THR A 924 -6.20 19.87 -19.89
C THR A 924 -5.28 19.00 -19.05
N ARG A 925 -5.76 17.86 -18.56
CA ARG A 925 -4.92 16.75 -18.12
C ARG A 925 -4.95 15.63 -19.16
N HIS A 926 -3.91 14.81 -19.20
CA HIS A 926 -3.85 13.59 -20.01
C HIS A 926 -3.83 12.38 -19.07
N ALA A 927 -4.38 11.26 -19.51
CA ALA A 927 -4.21 10.00 -18.80
C ALA A 927 -2.77 9.52 -18.99
N THR A 928 -2.08 9.21 -17.90
CA THR A 928 -0.64 8.88 -17.95
C THR A 928 -0.42 7.42 -18.39
N ASP A 929 -1.28 6.52 -17.94
CA ASP A 929 -1.09 5.06 -18.00
C ASP A 929 -2.37 4.31 -18.43
N LYS A 930 -3.39 5.02 -18.94
CA LYS A 930 -4.72 4.46 -19.21
C LYS A 930 -5.25 4.87 -20.57
N PRO A 931 -6.08 4.03 -21.20
CA PRO A 931 -6.69 4.35 -22.48
C PRO A 931 -7.91 5.29 -22.35
N VAL A 932 -7.81 6.33 -21.51
CA VAL A 932 -8.90 7.27 -21.21
C VAL A 932 -8.60 8.63 -21.84
N ILE A 933 -9.58 9.20 -22.55
CA ILE A 933 -9.50 10.55 -23.09
C ILE A 933 -10.43 11.45 -22.27
N TYR A 934 -9.85 12.26 -21.38
CA TYR A 934 -10.60 13.26 -20.64
C TYR A 934 -11.17 14.31 -21.58
N THR A 935 -12.46 14.63 -21.43
CA THR A 935 -13.16 15.57 -22.30
C THR A 935 -13.71 16.74 -21.48
N TYR A 936 -13.07 17.89 -21.61
CA TYR A 936 -13.33 19.12 -20.85
C TYR A 936 -14.29 20.03 -21.62
N TYR A 937 -15.52 19.57 -21.84
CA TYR A 937 -16.54 20.27 -22.63
C TYR A 937 -17.70 20.75 -21.76
N GLY A 938 -18.56 21.61 -22.32
CA GLY A 938 -19.87 21.93 -21.74
C GLY A 938 -19.84 23.00 -20.64
N SER A 939 -18.68 23.61 -20.37
CA SER A 939 -18.57 24.66 -19.37
C SER A 939 -19.20 25.98 -19.84
N LYS A 940 -19.87 26.68 -18.91
CA LYS A 940 -20.65 27.90 -19.11
C LYS A 940 -20.21 28.99 -18.13
N ILE A 941 -19.87 30.17 -18.63
CA ILE A 941 -19.45 31.34 -17.88
C ILE A 941 -20.45 32.48 -18.16
N LEU A 942 -21.36 32.73 -17.22
CA LEU A 942 -22.59 33.50 -17.45
C LEU A 942 -22.74 34.64 -16.43
N ASN A 943 -23.06 35.85 -16.90
CA ASN A 943 -23.54 36.96 -16.04
C ASN A 943 -22.61 37.33 -14.86
N ASN A 944 -21.31 37.08 -14.96
CA ASN A 944 -20.37 37.45 -13.88
C ASN A 944 -20.02 38.93 -13.98
N VAL A 945 -19.84 39.59 -12.84
CA VAL A 945 -19.42 40.99 -12.75
C VAL A 945 -18.05 41.04 -12.09
N THR A 946 -17.04 41.47 -12.83
CA THR A 946 -15.67 41.59 -12.36
C THR A 946 -15.24 43.04 -12.36
N GLN A 947 -14.72 43.52 -11.23
CA GLN A 947 -14.29 44.91 -11.15
C GLN A 947 -13.09 45.18 -12.06
N GLU A 948 -12.02 44.39 -11.89
CA GLU A 948 -10.77 44.54 -12.65
C GLU A 948 -10.20 43.18 -13.07
N VAL A 949 -9.65 43.12 -14.28
CA VAL A 949 -8.87 41.97 -14.81
C VAL A 949 -7.49 42.44 -15.24
N TYR A 950 -6.44 41.84 -14.66
CA TYR A 950 -5.05 42.25 -14.88
C TYR A 950 -4.31 41.49 -15.98
N VAL A 951 -4.73 40.25 -16.30
CA VAL A 951 -4.04 39.39 -17.28
C VAL A 951 -5.01 38.94 -18.38
N ASN A 952 -5.70 37.81 -18.17
CA ASN A 952 -6.61 37.19 -19.15
C ASN A 952 -7.98 37.05 -18.49
N TYR A 953 -9.08 37.34 -19.18
CA TYR A 953 -10.39 37.11 -18.58
C TYR A 953 -10.64 35.61 -18.35
N ILE A 954 -10.42 34.80 -19.38
CA ILE A 954 -10.45 33.34 -19.32
C ILE A 954 -9.19 32.83 -19.99
N GLU A 955 -8.49 31.90 -19.35
CA GLU A 955 -7.28 31.28 -19.87
C GLU A 955 -7.52 29.80 -20.14
N PHE A 956 -7.06 29.33 -21.30
CA PHE A 956 -7.08 27.93 -21.69
C PHE A 956 -5.64 27.45 -21.86
N ARG A 957 -5.21 26.45 -21.07
CA ARG A 957 -3.86 25.88 -21.20
C ARG A 957 -3.92 24.41 -21.56
N SER A 958 -2.94 24.00 -22.35
CA SER A 958 -2.64 22.60 -22.56
C SER A 958 -1.44 22.24 -21.68
N LEU A 959 -1.67 21.52 -20.58
CA LEU A 959 -0.57 20.91 -19.83
C LEU A 959 -0.13 19.64 -20.57
N LEU A 960 0.64 19.83 -21.66
CA LEU A 960 1.36 18.73 -22.28
C LEU A 960 2.45 18.26 -21.30
N PRO A 961 2.77 16.95 -21.26
CA PRO A 961 3.94 16.49 -20.55
C PRO A 961 5.19 17.23 -21.07
N ALA A 962 6.20 17.44 -20.22
CA ALA A 962 7.43 18.16 -20.57
C ALA A 962 8.16 17.58 -21.80
N SER A 963 7.84 16.34 -22.20
CA SER A 963 8.32 15.66 -23.41
C SER A 963 7.73 16.17 -24.73
N GLY A 964 6.74 17.08 -24.70
CA GLY A 964 6.20 17.77 -25.88
C GLY A 964 5.48 16.90 -26.91
N THR A 965 5.28 15.61 -26.64
CA THR A 965 4.61 14.66 -27.55
C THR A 965 3.31 14.18 -26.92
N CYS A 966 2.20 14.34 -27.66
CA CYS A 966 0.89 13.89 -27.22
C CYS A 966 0.77 12.37 -27.35
N SER A 967 0.50 11.68 -26.24
CA SER A 967 -0.05 10.31 -26.26
C SER A 967 -1.36 10.27 -27.06
N PRO A 968 -1.79 9.12 -27.63
CA PRO A 968 -3.14 8.99 -28.22
C PRO A 968 -4.28 9.33 -27.24
N TYR A 969 -3.99 9.45 -25.95
CA TYR A 969 -4.94 9.71 -24.86
C TYR A 969 -4.96 11.16 -24.36
N CYS A 970 -4.52 12.11 -25.19
CA CYS A 970 -4.53 13.52 -24.81
C CYS A 970 -5.94 14.04 -24.51
N GLY A 971 -6.07 14.73 -23.37
CA GLY A 971 -7.29 15.39 -22.97
C GLY A 971 -7.75 16.41 -24.02
N LYS A 972 -9.07 16.52 -24.19
CA LYS A 972 -9.69 17.39 -25.18
C LYS A 972 -10.30 18.60 -24.50
N LEU A 973 -9.86 19.78 -24.92
CA LEU A 973 -10.44 21.06 -24.55
C LEU A 973 -11.24 21.63 -25.73
N GLY A 974 -12.37 22.27 -25.46
CA GLY A 974 -13.08 23.06 -26.48
C GLY A 974 -14.55 22.71 -26.58
N LYS A 975 -15.38 23.51 -25.91
CA LYS A 975 -16.82 23.76 -26.12
C LYS A 975 -17.31 24.56 -24.91
N TYR A 976 -17.21 25.88 -25.00
CA TYR A 976 -17.48 26.81 -23.91
C TYR A 976 -18.56 27.80 -24.31
N THR A 977 -19.42 28.17 -23.37
CA THR A 977 -20.32 29.32 -23.54
C THR A 977 -19.88 30.44 -22.61
N ILE A 978 -19.56 31.60 -23.16
CA ILE A 978 -19.26 32.81 -22.40
C ILE A 978 -20.30 33.84 -22.81
N LYS A 979 -21.14 34.27 -21.87
CA LYS A 979 -22.29 35.14 -22.19
C LYS A 979 -22.57 36.13 -21.07
N ASP A 980 -22.88 37.37 -21.45
CA ASP A 980 -23.41 38.43 -20.57
C ASP A 980 -22.53 38.76 -19.34
N ASN A 981 -21.22 38.50 -19.42
CA ASN A 981 -20.30 38.89 -18.36
C ASN A 981 -19.85 40.35 -18.52
N VAL A 982 -19.64 41.03 -17.39
CA VAL A 982 -19.29 42.46 -17.33
C VAL A 982 -17.96 42.65 -16.61
N ILE A 983 -17.05 43.41 -17.22
CA ILE A 983 -15.84 43.90 -16.56
C ILE A 983 -15.99 45.41 -16.42
N THR A 984 -16.07 45.93 -15.19
CA THR A 984 -16.40 47.35 -14.98
C THR A 984 -15.19 48.28 -15.17
N ASN A 985 -13.97 47.78 -15.00
CA ASN A 985 -12.72 48.50 -15.23
C ASN A 985 -11.67 47.55 -15.85
N ALA A 986 -11.14 47.86 -17.03
CA ALA A 986 -10.23 46.97 -17.76
C ALA A 986 -8.95 47.70 -18.22
N PRO A 987 -8.10 48.17 -17.30
CA PRO A 987 -6.99 49.07 -17.65
C PRO A 987 -5.87 48.39 -18.47
N ARG A 988 -5.82 47.05 -18.55
CA ARG A 988 -4.72 46.28 -19.17
C ARG A 988 -5.13 45.01 -19.92
N MET A 989 -6.41 44.84 -20.25
CA MET A 989 -6.87 43.60 -20.89
C MET A 989 -6.19 43.42 -22.26
N GLN A 990 -5.36 42.39 -22.40
CA GLN A 990 -4.95 41.88 -23.69
C GLN A 990 -6.00 40.84 -24.11
N ASN A 991 -6.56 41.01 -25.31
CA ASN A 991 -7.50 40.06 -25.89
C ASN A 991 -6.77 38.82 -26.42
#